data_AF-A0A7L0YU81-F1
#
_entry.id   AF-A0A7L0YU81-F1
#
_cell.length_a   1.000
_cell.length_b   1.000
_cell.length_c   1.000
_cell.angle_alpha   90.00
_cell.angle_beta   90.00
_cell.angle_gamma   90.00
#
_symmetry.space_group_name_H-M   'P 1'
#
loop_
_entity.id
_entity.type
_entity.pdbx_description
1 polymer ?
#
loop_
_entity_poly.entity_id
_entity_poly.type
_entity_poly.pdbx_seq_one_letter_code
_entity_poly.pdbx_strand_id
1 'polypeptide(L)'
;GESLHSCIGLLGISAGSLLLAVHFYSSPRAPLIPSTALGVLLLVLSALLAYAGIRRSLRNASLLVSLCLTLSALWSSYGVILILAGQGALPGPGDARDALVPGLAAFTLALLLLAVVGFLCGEPLLALLAAAVSLASAHEVALHFSSSLGPSAVACSHLSVCLVGGYFALGRMLCLLTKGQAALPGTDLAQKKAQEQGWGSAGSTNPFAAPGLLLNVLSASVFCCRLLGVTHRLFLGHVPWLWAAGTYQIGICVLSYRAMDVLMATAFGFTSILKFAAGYCLLYPTWQPEEPSLPTPVLVVFSILFAVLALFLSLQSPVDGLYLLVFVTYCIALACSPRGFFAGGPQGVAVAIFVASALVALIHLYNVRARTKIPTGKGAVKALLARSSLLKLREGPDLHAPYLGYSKYADAEVLTYACSVLASFALTATGDPQAPLATVVIPWVVVAGGILKLLGGSVAFARGKTLESSAFILYSVMWIIWGLTRYSGLCGPARSFHTAVGIVSFMLFNSFIVFCSLFLNMAWFFYSLTFTLIAVSFLLDAIHALPTGYDIAATLIFGLVSFYCFLAALASSTFEGCCLPVGRPMVQLSGVGAGTTKCLHLPARKASSVKRIADILRNGGTCGIPTDTVYVLVAACSRPDAVEKAHRSKRQAQDRPMSLWISSLKQLEPAKHLFTPLLWDFMEAAWPSPISLVIPRGEWVDFLGMKDSAKYVGTPQSVAIRIPDCSVTTHLIDLVGPIVVTSANPTGEADTTHHNQVYAKLGDKVDAVLCGGPSPENIASTVVDCTKIDSGNIGFFRVGIIPKSQVLQILEQVQKK
;
A
#
# COMPACT_ATOMS: atom_id res chain seq x y z
N GLY A 1 -18.19 -11.57 5.86
CA GLY A 1 -17.21 -10.97 4.93
C GLY A 1 -15.79 -11.48 5.15
N GLU A 2 -15.25 -11.32 6.37
CA GLU A 2 -13.84 -11.68 6.68
C GLU A 2 -13.52 -13.17 6.58
N SER A 3 -14.50 -14.02 6.91
CA SER A 3 -14.38 -15.47 6.86
C SER A 3 -14.20 -16.02 5.44
N LEU A 4 -14.86 -15.42 4.44
CA LEU A 4 -14.87 -15.92 3.06
C LEU A 4 -13.50 -15.84 2.40
N HIS A 5 -12.81 -14.70 2.53
CA HIS A 5 -11.46 -14.53 1.96
C HIS A 5 -10.43 -15.44 2.62
N SER A 6 -10.61 -15.73 3.93
CA SER A 6 -9.80 -16.72 4.61
C SER A 6 -10.04 -18.13 4.08
N CYS A 7 -11.29 -18.49 3.79
CA CYS A 7 -11.62 -19.78 3.19
C CYS A 7 -11.03 -19.89 1.78
N ILE A 8 -11.17 -18.84 0.96
CA ILE A 8 -10.58 -18.81 -0.39
C ILE A 8 -9.06 -19.01 -0.33
N GLY A 9 -8.37 -18.34 0.60
CA GLY A 9 -6.93 -18.53 0.81
C GLY A 9 -6.58 -19.97 1.17
N LEU A 10 -7.25 -20.56 2.17
CA LEU A 10 -6.99 -21.94 2.60
C LEU A 10 -7.35 -22.98 1.52
N LEU A 11 -8.45 -22.79 0.80
CA LEU A 11 -8.82 -23.62 -0.35
C LEU A 11 -7.79 -23.51 -1.47
N GLY A 12 -7.29 -22.31 -1.77
CA GLY A 12 -6.21 -22.11 -2.73
C GLY A 12 -4.94 -22.86 -2.35
N ILE A 13 -4.53 -22.78 -1.07
CA ILE A 13 -3.38 -23.53 -0.52
C ILE A 13 -3.60 -25.04 -0.67
N SER A 14 -4.80 -25.51 -0.34
CA SER A 14 -5.18 -26.92 -0.45
C SER A 14 -5.16 -27.42 -1.90
N ALA A 15 -5.73 -26.65 -2.82
CA ALA A 15 -5.84 -27.02 -4.23
C ALA A 15 -4.47 -27.09 -4.92
N GLY A 16 -3.58 -26.11 -4.70
CA GLY A 16 -2.24 -26.16 -5.30
C GLY A 16 -1.38 -27.26 -4.69
N SER A 17 -1.54 -27.55 -3.40
CA SER A 17 -0.87 -28.69 -2.77
C SER A 17 -1.40 -30.03 -3.30
N LEU A 18 -2.69 -30.15 -3.61
CA LEU A 18 -3.25 -31.34 -4.26
C LEU A 18 -2.62 -31.58 -5.63
N LEU A 19 -2.49 -30.54 -6.46
CA LEU A 19 -1.87 -30.64 -7.78
C LEU A 19 -0.40 -31.12 -7.68
N LEU A 20 0.36 -30.56 -6.74
CA LEU A 20 1.75 -30.97 -6.50
C LEU A 20 1.82 -32.41 -5.95
N ALA A 21 0.92 -32.80 -5.04
CA ALA A 21 0.85 -34.16 -4.54
C ALA A 21 0.59 -35.17 -5.67
N VAL A 22 -0.37 -34.89 -6.55
CA VAL A 22 -0.67 -35.74 -7.72
C VAL A 22 0.52 -35.80 -8.67
N HIS A 23 1.21 -34.69 -8.90
CA HIS A 23 2.41 -34.64 -9.74
C HIS A 23 3.51 -35.57 -9.22
N PHE A 24 3.88 -35.46 -7.94
CA PHE A 24 4.93 -36.28 -7.34
C PHE A 24 4.51 -37.73 -7.08
N TYR A 25 3.21 -38.03 -7.03
CA TYR A 25 2.71 -39.41 -6.96
C TYR A 25 2.67 -40.09 -8.35
N SER A 26 2.64 -39.31 -9.42
CA SER A 26 2.58 -39.84 -10.79
C SER A 26 3.90 -40.48 -11.24
N SER A 27 3.82 -41.47 -12.12
CA SER A 27 5.02 -42.14 -12.66
C SER A 27 5.81 -41.17 -13.55
N PRO A 28 7.15 -41.09 -13.42
CA PRO A 28 7.98 -40.24 -14.27
C PRO A 28 7.86 -40.56 -15.77
N ARG A 29 7.45 -41.80 -16.10
CA ARG A 29 7.29 -42.27 -17.49
C ARG A 29 5.94 -41.92 -18.11
N ALA A 30 4.95 -41.58 -17.29
CA ALA A 30 3.59 -41.24 -17.72
C ALA A 30 2.97 -40.27 -16.71
N PRO A 31 3.36 -38.98 -16.75
CA PRO A 31 2.84 -38.00 -15.80
C PRO A 31 1.33 -37.82 -16.02
N LEU A 32 0.57 -37.86 -14.92
CA LEU A 32 -0.89 -37.65 -14.93
C LEU A 32 -1.27 -36.24 -15.40
N ILE A 33 -0.41 -35.27 -15.12
CA ILE A 33 -0.58 -33.87 -15.53
C ILE A 33 0.71 -33.46 -16.26
N PRO A 34 0.63 -33.05 -17.54
CA PRO A 34 1.77 -32.50 -18.27
C PRO A 34 2.40 -31.32 -17.52
N SER A 35 3.72 -31.17 -17.57
CA SER A 35 4.45 -30.10 -16.87
C SER A 35 3.96 -28.70 -17.23
N THR A 36 3.65 -28.46 -18.51
CA THR A 36 3.08 -27.20 -19.00
C THR A 36 1.71 -26.93 -18.38
N ALA A 37 0.81 -27.92 -18.37
CA ALA A 37 -0.52 -27.80 -17.79
C ALA A 37 -0.46 -27.56 -16.28
N LEU A 38 0.41 -28.29 -15.56
CA LEU A 38 0.64 -28.10 -14.14
C LEU A 38 1.14 -26.67 -13.85
N GLY A 39 2.10 -26.18 -14.65
CA GLY A 39 2.63 -24.83 -14.50
C GLY A 39 1.57 -23.75 -14.69
N VAL A 40 0.69 -23.89 -15.69
CA VAL A 40 -0.44 -22.96 -15.92
C VAL A 40 -1.43 -22.99 -14.75
N LEU A 41 -1.79 -24.18 -14.25
CA LEU A 41 -2.70 -24.30 -13.10
C LEU A 41 -2.13 -23.65 -11.83
N LEU A 42 -0.84 -23.84 -11.56
CA LEU A 42 -0.15 -23.20 -10.44
C LEU A 42 -0.10 -21.68 -10.59
N LEU A 43 0.08 -21.15 -11.81
CA LEU A 43 0.01 -19.72 -12.07
C LEU A 43 -1.38 -19.14 -11.75
N VAL A 44 -2.46 -19.81 -12.18
CA VAL A 44 -3.83 -19.38 -11.86
C VAL A 44 -4.08 -19.37 -10.35
N LEU A 45 -3.68 -20.43 -9.64
CA LEU A 45 -3.80 -20.52 -8.19
C LEU A 45 -2.94 -19.49 -7.47
N SER A 46 -1.74 -19.20 -7.98
CA SER A 46 -0.87 -18.17 -7.43
C SER A 46 -1.55 -16.80 -7.43
N ALA A 47 -2.20 -16.40 -8.53
CA ALA A 47 -2.93 -15.14 -8.63
C ALA A 47 -4.11 -15.07 -7.64
N LEU A 48 -4.84 -16.18 -7.47
CA LEU A 48 -5.93 -16.28 -6.49
C LEU A 48 -5.42 -16.13 -5.05
N LEU A 49 -4.27 -16.73 -4.71
CA LEU A 49 -3.65 -16.58 -3.39
C LEU A 49 -3.16 -15.16 -3.14
N ALA A 50 -2.53 -14.52 -4.13
CA ALA A 50 -2.14 -13.12 -4.03
C ALA A 50 -3.36 -12.24 -3.74
N TYR A 51 -4.45 -12.43 -4.49
CA TYR A 51 -5.71 -11.71 -4.29
C TYR A 51 -6.26 -11.90 -2.87
N ALA A 52 -6.31 -13.15 -2.38
CA ALA A 52 -6.80 -13.47 -1.04
C ALA A 52 -5.94 -12.81 0.06
N GLY A 53 -4.61 -12.82 -0.10
CA GLY A 53 -3.67 -12.16 0.81
C GLY A 53 -3.86 -10.63 0.85
N ILE A 54 -3.95 -9.99 -0.33
CA ILE A 54 -4.11 -8.54 -0.46
C ILE A 54 -5.43 -8.07 0.15
N ARG A 55 -6.56 -8.72 -0.16
CA ARG A 55 -7.88 -8.33 0.35
C ARG A 55 -7.97 -8.42 1.88
N ARG A 56 -7.35 -9.45 2.48
CA ARG A 56 -7.34 -9.61 3.93
C ARG A 56 -6.54 -8.52 4.63
N SER A 57 -5.44 -8.07 4.02
CA SER A 57 -4.58 -7.06 4.63
C SER A 57 -5.23 -5.69 4.78
N LEU A 58 -6.31 -5.40 4.05
CA LEU A 58 -7.07 -4.14 4.20
C LEU A 58 -7.86 -4.09 5.52
N ARG A 59 -8.02 -5.21 6.22
CA ARG A 59 -8.83 -5.30 7.44
C ARG A 59 -8.04 -5.73 8.68
N ASN A 60 -7.09 -6.67 8.55
CA ASN A 60 -6.27 -7.14 9.68
C ASN A 60 -4.90 -7.68 9.23
N ALA A 61 -3.82 -7.21 9.87
CA ALA A 61 -2.46 -7.72 9.70
C ALA A 61 -2.35 -9.13 10.30
N SER A 62 -2.22 -10.17 9.47
CA SER A 62 -2.17 -11.56 9.95
C SER A 62 -1.06 -12.36 9.28
N LEU A 63 -0.51 -13.35 9.99
CA LEU A 63 0.47 -14.31 9.46
C LEU A 63 -0.03 -15.02 8.19
N LEU A 64 -1.36 -15.16 8.02
CA LEU A 64 -1.95 -15.70 6.81
C LEU A 64 -1.64 -14.84 5.56
N VAL A 65 -1.57 -13.51 5.69
CA VAL A 65 -1.20 -12.63 4.56
C VAL A 65 0.21 -12.97 4.09
N SER A 66 1.16 -13.11 5.03
CA SER A 66 2.53 -13.48 4.72
C SER A 66 2.63 -14.88 4.12
N LEU A 67 1.87 -15.84 4.64
CA LEU A 67 1.83 -17.20 4.09
C LEU A 67 1.27 -17.21 2.65
N CYS A 68 0.12 -16.56 2.41
CA CYS A 68 -0.49 -16.51 1.09
C CYS A 68 0.43 -15.85 0.05
N LEU A 69 1.04 -14.70 0.38
CA LEU A 69 1.94 -14.00 -0.54
C LEU A 69 3.23 -14.81 -0.81
N THR A 70 3.76 -15.49 0.20
CA THR A 70 4.95 -16.35 0.06
C THR A 70 4.67 -17.56 -0.83
N LEU A 71 3.56 -18.27 -0.59
CA LEU A 71 3.16 -19.42 -1.43
C LEU A 71 2.79 -19.02 -2.85
N SER A 72 2.14 -17.87 -3.00
CA SER A 72 1.81 -17.27 -4.28
C SER A 72 3.08 -16.99 -5.10
N ALA A 73 4.11 -16.38 -4.49
CA ALA A 73 5.40 -16.17 -5.14
C ALA A 73 6.07 -17.51 -5.52
N LEU A 74 6.11 -18.49 -4.61
CA LEU A 74 6.66 -19.83 -4.86
C LEU A 74 6.01 -20.50 -6.08
N TRP A 75 4.68 -20.59 -6.09
CA TRP A 75 3.96 -21.27 -7.18
C TRP A 75 4.02 -20.52 -8.50
N SER A 76 4.07 -19.19 -8.46
CA SER A 76 4.22 -18.41 -9.69
C SER A 76 5.55 -18.67 -10.40
N SER A 77 6.66 -18.67 -9.67
CA SER A 77 7.97 -18.98 -10.24
C SER A 77 8.12 -20.46 -10.61
N TYR A 78 7.70 -21.35 -9.71
CA TYR A 78 7.74 -22.79 -9.96
C TYR A 78 6.93 -23.17 -11.20
N GLY A 79 5.73 -22.60 -11.34
CA GLY A 79 4.88 -22.82 -12.51
C GLY A 79 5.51 -22.35 -13.83
N VAL A 80 6.18 -21.19 -13.84
CA VAL A 80 6.91 -20.73 -15.03
C VAL A 80 8.07 -21.66 -15.38
N ILE A 81 8.82 -22.15 -14.39
CA ILE A 81 9.92 -23.10 -14.63
C ILE A 81 9.39 -24.42 -15.21
N LEU A 82 8.26 -24.93 -14.72
CA LEU A 82 7.62 -26.10 -15.30
C LEU A 82 7.17 -25.89 -16.75
N ILE A 83 6.68 -24.69 -17.09
CA ILE A 83 6.34 -24.32 -18.47
C ILE A 83 7.59 -24.32 -19.34
N LEU A 84 8.68 -23.68 -18.87
CA LEU A 84 9.96 -23.67 -19.60
C LEU A 84 10.51 -25.08 -19.82
N ALA A 85 10.47 -25.92 -18.79
CA ALA A 85 10.87 -27.33 -18.89
C ALA A 85 10.01 -28.10 -19.91
N GLY A 86 8.68 -27.92 -19.85
CA GLY A 86 7.73 -28.59 -20.74
C GLY A 86 7.79 -28.12 -22.19
N GLN A 87 8.29 -26.90 -22.46
CA GLN A 87 8.53 -26.38 -23.81
C GLN A 87 9.94 -26.68 -24.33
N GLY A 88 10.76 -27.42 -23.58
CA GLY A 88 12.13 -27.75 -23.99
C GLY A 88 13.12 -26.58 -23.92
N ALA A 89 12.78 -25.49 -23.23
CA ALA A 89 13.67 -24.33 -23.05
C ALA A 89 14.80 -24.57 -22.02
N LEU A 90 14.81 -25.74 -21.37
CA LEU A 90 15.83 -26.19 -20.43
C LEU A 90 16.44 -27.53 -20.91
N PRO A 91 17.19 -27.54 -22.03
CA PRO A 91 17.59 -28.79 -22.70
C PRO A 91 18.79 -29.49 -22.07
N GLY A 92 19.60 -28.82 -21.24
CA GLY A 92 20.82 -29.37 -20.68
C GLY A 92 20.57 -30.39 -19.56
N PRO A 93 21.42 -31.43 -19.43
CA PRO A 93 21.33 -32.39 -18.33
C PRO A 93 21.53 -31.66 -17.00
N GLY A 94 20.53 -31.74 -16.11
CA GLY A 94 20.56 -31.05 -14.81
C GLY A 94 20.06 -29.60 -14.82
N ASP A 95 19.69 -29.03 -15.98
CA ASP A 95 19.18 -27.64 -16.04
C ASP A 95 17.89 -27.46 -15.25
N ALA A 96 16.98 -28.44 -15.26
CA ALA A 96 15.77 -28.39 -14.47
C ALA A 96 16.06 -28.34 -12.95
N ARG A 97 17.06 -29.10 -12.48
CA ARG A 97 17.53 -29.06 -11.10
C ARG A 97 18.11 -27.68 -10.78
N ASP A 98 19.08 -27.24 -11.57
CA ASP A 98 19.80 -26.00 -11.32
C ASP A 98 18.85 -24.79 -11.36
N ALA A 99 17.80 -24.84 -12.19
CA ALA A 99 16.74 -23.84 -12.21
C ALA A 99 15.89 -23.85 -10.92
N LEU A 100 15.51 -25.01 -10.38
CA LEU A 100 14.55 -25.13 -9.27
C LEU A 100 15.18 -24.92 -7.88
N VAL A 101 16.37 -25.49 -7.65
CA VAL A 101 17.00 -25.60 -6.32
C VAL A 101 17.13 -24.25 -5.59
N PRO A 102 17.58 -23.14 -6.21
CA PRO A 102 17.75 -21.88 -5.48
C PRO A 102 16.45 -21.32 -4.90
N GLY A 103 15.35 -21.40 -5.65
CA GLY A 103 14.05 -20.95 -5.17
C GLY A 103 13.50 -21.85 -4.08
N LEU A 104 13.55 -23.17 -4.28
CA LEU A 104 13.09 -24.15 -3.29
C LEU A 104 13.84 -23.98 -1.95
N ALA A 105 15.17 -23.81 -1.98
CA ALA A 105 15.97 -23.57 -0.78
C ALA A 105 15.57 -22.28 -0.04
N ALA A 106 15.32 -21.19 -0.77
CA ALA A 106 14.86 -19.94 -0.17
C ALA A 106 13.48 -20.08 0.47
N PHE A 107 12.56 -20.77 -0.20
CA PHE A 107 11.20 -20.97 0.31
C PHE A 107 11.14 -21.96 1.46
N THR A 108 12.00 -22.99 1.50
CA THR A 108 12.16 -23.84 2.68
C THR A 108 12.47 -22.99 3.91
N LEU A 109 13.45 -22.09 3.82
CA LEU A 109 13.79 -21.19 4.93
C LEU A 109 12.66 -20.21 5.26
N ALA A 110 12.09 -19.53 4.24
CA ALA A 110 11.02 -18.56 4.43
C ALA A 110 9.78 -19.16 5.14
N LEU A 111 9.37 -20.36 4.71
CA LEU A 111 8.25 -21.09 5.29
C LEU A 111 8.58 -21.66 6.67
N LEU A 112 9.83 -22.04 6.93
CA LEU A 112 10.28 -22.43 8.26
C LEU A 112 10.18 -21.26 9.25
N LEU A 113 10.61 -20.06 8.85
CA LEU A 113 10.47 -18.85 9.68
C LEU A 113 9.00 -18.56 9.98
N LEU A 114 8.12 -18.67 8.97
CA LEU A 114 6.67 -18.56 9.14
C LEU A 114 6.11 -19.62 10.09
N ALA A 115 6.60 -20.86 10.02
CA ALA A 115 6.18 -21.93 10.91
C ALA A 115 6.58 -21.67 12.36
N VAL A 116 7.84 -21.31 12.59
CA VAL A 116 8.37 -20.99 13.93
C VAL A 116 7.61 -19.82 14.55
N VAL A 117 7.43 -18.72 13.81
CA VAL A 117 6.67 -17.56 14.31
C VAL A 117 5.19 -17.90 14.51
N GLY A 118 4.59 -18.69 13.62
CA GLY A 118 3.22 -19.18 13.78
C GLY A 118 3.03 -19.94 15.09
N PHE A 119 3.99 -20.81 15.43
CA PHE A 119 3.98 -21.54 16.69
C PHE A 119 4.12 -20.60 17.90
N LEU A 120 5.11 -19.70 17.88
CA LEU A 120 5.36 -18.73 18.95
C LEU A 120 4.19 -17.75 19.18
N CYS A 121 3.47 -17.39 18.12
CA CYS A 121 2.33 -16.47 18.16
C CYS A 121 0.99 -17.17 18.45
N GLY A 122 0.98 -18.49 18.66
CA GLY A 122 -0.23 -19.25 18.99
C GLY A 122 -1.19 -19.46 17.80
N GLU A 123 -0.66 -19.54 16.57
CA GLU A 123 -1.40 -19.86 15.34
C GLU A 123 -1.01 -21.24 14.78
N PRO A 124 -1.39 -22.35 15.46
CA PRO A 124 -0.88 -23.69 15.14
C PRO A 124 -1.27 -24.18 13.75
N LEU A 125 -2.45 -23.80 13.23
CA LEU A 125 -2.87 -24.15 11.88
C LEU A 125 -1.91 -23.59 10.82
N LEU A 126 -1.62 -22.28 10.89
CA LEU A 126 -0.72 -21.64 9.94
C LEU A 126 0.71 -22.17 10.08
N ALA A 127 1.13 -22.44 11.32
CA ALA A 127 2.42 -23.03 11.60
C ALA A 127 2.55 -24.42 10.96
N LEU A 128 1.53 -25.27 11.08
CA LEU A 128 1.51 -26.62 10.53
C LEU A 128 1.53 -26.59 8.99
N LEU A 129 0.71 -25.73 8.37
CA LEU A 129 0.69 -25.57 6.91
C LEU A 129 2.06 -25.08 6.39
N ALA A 130 2.64 -24.06 7.03
CA ALA A 130 3.95 -23.54 6.64
C ALA A 130 5.07 -24.58 6.83
N ALA A 131 5.06 -25.32 7.94
CA ALA A 131 6.03 -26.39 8.21
C ALA A 131 5.95 -27.52 7.18
N ALA A 132 4.74 -27.96 6.84
CA ALA A 132 4.54 -29.05 5.89
C ALA A 132 4.96 -28.65 4.47
N VAL A 133 4.69 -27.41 4.02
CA VAL A 133 5.20 -26.93 2.73
C VAL A 133 6.72 -26.72 2.77
N SER A 134 7.28 -26.19 3.86
CA SER A 134 8.74 -26.08 4.05
C SER A 134 9.43 -27.44 3.92
N LEU A 135 8.86 -28.46 4.56
CA LEU A 135 9.33 -29.84 4.51
C LEU A 135 9.18 -30.44 3.11
N ALA A 136 8.09 -30.14 2.40
CA ALA A 136 7.91 -30.57 1.00
C ALA A 136 9.03 -30.01 0.10
N SER A 137 9.29 -28.70 0.19
CA SER A 137 10.37 -28.04 -0.57
C SER A 137 11.75 -28.59 -0.20
N ALA A 138 12.00 -28.91 1.07
CA ALA A 138 13.25 -29.52 1.51
C ALA A 138 13.46 -30.92 0.92
N HIS A 139 12.42 -31.77 0.95
CA HIS A 139 12.46 -33.10 0.34
C HIS A 139 12.63 -33.05 -1.18
N GLU A 140 12.02 -32.06 -1.84
CA GLU A 140 12.16 -31.88 -3.27
C GLU A 140 13.60 -31.49 -3.66
N VAL A 141 14.23 -30.60 -2.90
CA VAL A 141 15.66 -30.31 -3.06
C VAL A 141 16.48 -31.60 -2.88
N ALA A 142 16.22 -32.39 -1.84
CA ALA A 142 16.94 -33.64 -1.61
C ALA A 142 16.75 -34.66 -2.75
N LEU A 143 15.52 -34.78 -3.28
CA LEU A 143 15.15 -35.64 -4.41
C LEU A 143 15.99 -35.31 -5.67
N HIS A 144 16.27 -34.03 -5.91
CA HIS A 144 17.08 -33.61 -7.04
C HIS A 144 18.58 -33.96 -6.92
N PHE A 145 19.09 -34.24 -5.72
CA PHE A 145 20.48 -34.67 -5.49
C PHE A 145 20.62 -36.17 -5.30
N SER A 146 19.60 -36.84 -4.75
CA SER A 146 19.58 -38.29 -4.58
C SER A 146 18.25 -38.89 -5.02
N SER A 147 18.31 -39.71 -6.08
CA SER A 147 17.17 -40.51 -6.54
C SER A 147 16.79 -41.65 -5.58
N SER A 148 17.56 -41.88 -4.52
CA SER A 148 17.23 -42.86 -3.48
C SER A 148 16.07 -42.41 -2.60
N LEU A 149 15.85 -41.10 -2.48
CA LEU A 149 14.60 -40.57 -1.93
C LEU A 149 13.55 -40.67 -3.02
N GLY A 150 12.50 -41.47 -2.79
CA GLY A 150 11.35 -41.49 -3.70
C GLY A 150 10.56 -40.18 -3.65
N PRO A 151 9.83 -39.81 -4.73
CA PRO A 151 9.00 -38.60 -4.75
C PRO A 151 7.80 -38.68 -3.80
N SER A 152 7.54 -39.85 -3.22
CA SER A 152 6.47 -40.11 -2.25
C SER A 152 6.55 -39.23 -0.99
N ALA A 153 7.75 -38.86 -0.52
CA ALA A 153 7.90 -37.97 0.64
C ALA A 153 7.41 -36.54 0.36
N VAL A 154 7.71 -36.03 -0.85
CA VAL A 154 7.23 -34.73 -1.33
C VAL A 154 5.71 -34.77 -1.49
N ALA A 155 5.19 -35.84 -2.11
CA ALA A 155 3.76 -36.04 -2.29
C ALA A 155 3.01 -36.11 -0.94
N CYS A 156 3.54 -36.83 0.05
CA CYS A 156 2.95 -36.97 1.38
C CYS A 156 2.88 -35.63 2.12
N SER A 157 3.93 -34.81 2.02
CA SER A 157 3.97 -33.48 2.63
C SER A 157 2.90 -32.56 2.03
N HIS A 158 2.77 -32.54 0.70
CA HIS A 158 1.72 -31.78 0.01
C HIS A 158 0.31 -32.33 0.27
N LEU A 159 0.15 -33.65 0.36
CA LEU A 159 -1.12 -34.28 0.72
C LEU A 159 -1.56 -33.88 2.13
N SER A 160 -0.63 -33.81 3.08
CA SER A 160 -0.89 -33.33 4.44
C SER A 160 -1.40 -31.89 4.45
N VAL A 161 -0.77 -31.01 3.66
CA VAL A 161 -1.22 -29.61 3.47
C VAL A 161 -2.62 -29.55 2.87
N CYS A 162 -2.91 -30.40 1.88
CA CYS A 162 -4.23 -30.50 1.26
C CYS A 162 -5.30 -30.96 2.27
N LEU A 163 -5.05 -32.03 3.02
CA LEU A 163 -6.03 -32.57 3.97
C LEU A 163 -6.28 -31.60 5.12
N VAL A 164 -5.23 -31.04 5.72
CA VAL A 164 -5.36 -30.07 6.82
C VAL A 164 -5.98 -28.77 6.32
N GLY A 165 -5.47 -28.19 5.23
CA GLY A 165 -5.99 -26.95 4.67
C GLY A 165 -7.44 -27.08 4.22
N GLY A 166 -7.78 -28.19 3.54
CA GLY A 166 -9.12 -28.53 3.11
C GLY A 166 -10.09 -28.74 4.28
N TYR A 167 -9.69 -29.46 5.32
CA TYR A 167 -10.52 -29.68 6.52
C TYR A 167 -10.92 -28.35 7.18
N PHE A 168 -9.95 -27.47 7.43
CA PHE A 168 -10.22 -26.18 8.06
C PHE A 168 -10.99 -25.22 7.15
N ALA A 169 -10.75 -25.27 5.83
CA ALA A 169 -11.50 -24.45 4.88
C ALA A 169 -12.96 -24.90 4.76
N LEU A 170 -13.20 -26.21 4.63
CA LEU A 170 -14.54 -26.79 4.56
C LEU A 170 -15.30 -26.61 5.87
N GLY A 171 -14.66 -26.79 7.03
CA GLY A 171 -15.31 -26.53 8.32
C GLY A 171 -15.68 -25.08 8.53
N ARG A 172 -14.82 -24.14 8.10
CA ARG A 172 -15.18 -22.71 8.11
C ARG A 172 -16.29 -22.39 7.13
N MET A 173 -16.30 -22.99 5.94
CA MET A 173 -17.36 -22.80 4.96
C MET A 173 -18.70 -23.38 5.46
N LEU A 174 -18.68 -24.57 6.07
CA LEU A 174 -19.85 -25.20 6.68
C LEU A 174 -20.41 -24.35 7.82
N CYS A 175 -19.54 -23.86 8.71
CA CYS A 175 -19.91 -22.95 9.79
C CYS A 175 -20.57 -21.67 9.24
N LEU A 176 -20.06 -21.12 8.13
CA LEU A 176 -20.66 -19.95 7.48
C LEU A 176 -22.02 -20.24 6.84
N LEU A 177 -22.13 -21.35 6.11
CA LEU A 177 -23.37 -21.75 5.44
C LEU A 177 -24.48 -22.07 6.44
N THR A 178 -24.12 -22.68 7.56
CA THR A 178 -25.06 -23.04 8.64
C THR A 178 -25.27 -21.93 9.67
N LYS A 179 -24.75 -20.71 9.42
CA LYS A 179 -24.81 -19.58 10.36
C LYS A 179 -24.35 -19.94 11.79
N GLY A 180 -23.36 -20.84 11.92
CA GLY A 180 -22.80 -21.29 13.19
C GLY A 180 -23.52 -22.48 13.86
N GLN A 181 -24.52 -23.08 13.21
CA GLN A 181 -25.25 -24.24 13.77
C GLN A 181 -24.47 -25.56 13.68
N ALA A 182 -23.61 -25.72 12.66
CA ALA A 182 -22.75 -26.88 12.50
C ALA A 182 -21.30 -26.43 12.39
N ALA A 183 -20.43 -27.01 13.21
CA ALA A 183 -19.06 -26.58 13.36
C ALA A 183 -18.18 -27.83 13.54
N LEU A 184 -17.15 -27.96 12.69
CA LEU A 184 -16.26 -29.13 12.72
C LEU A 184 -15.23 -28.96 13.85
N PRO A 185 -14.86 -30.02 14.58
CA PRO A 185 -13.93 -29.94 15.71
C PRO A 185 -12.66 -29.12 15.40
N GLY A 186 -12.40 -28.09 16.19
CA GLY A 186 -11.23 -27.22 16.03
C GLY A 186 -11.32 -26.18 14.90
N THR A 187 -12.35 -26.23 14.05
CA THR A 187 -12.63 -25.19 13.04
C THR A 187 -13.38 -23.99 13.63
N ASP A 188 -13.85 -24.14 14.87
CA ASP A 188 -14.74 -23.26 15.62
C ASP A 188 -13.98 -22.11 16.29
N LEU A 189 -13.20 -21.33 15.54
CA LEU A 189 -12.40 -20.26 16.13
C LEU A 189 -12.37 -19.02 15.25
N ALA A 190 -13.33 -18.13 15.50
CA ALA A 190 -13.17 -16.66 15.45
C ALA A 190 -14.31 -15.84 16.11
N GLN A 191 -15.18 -16.40 16.97
CA GLN A 191 -16.17 -15.59 17.71
C GLN A 191 -15.86 -15.47 19.21
N LYS A 192 -15.50 -16.56 19.90
CA LYS A 192 -15.20 -16.53 21.35
C LYS A 192 -13.91 -15.79 21.74
N LYS A 193 -12.81 -15.88 20.96
CA LYS A 193 -11.54 -15.19 21.28
C LYS A 193 -11.45 -13.73 20.82
N ALA A 194 -12.30 -13.30 19.89
CA ALA A 194 -12.40 -11.90 19.48
C ALA A 194 -13.12 -11.04 20.53
N GLN A 195 -13.89 -11.67 21.42
CA GLN A 195 -14.68 -11.02 22.46
C GLN A 195 -13.92 -10.86 23.80
N GLU A 196 -12.89 -11.69 24.05
CA GLU A 196 -12.06 -11.63 25.27
C GLU A 196 -10.77 -10.82 25.12
N GLN A 197 -10.31 -10.57 23.89
CA GLN A 197 -9.17 -9.70 23.62
C GLN A 197 -9.72 -8.36 23.15
N GLY A 198 -9.90 -7.44 24.10
CA GLY A 198 -10.29 -6.06 23.81
C GLY A 198 -9.46 -5.48 22.66
N TRP A 199 -10.07 -4.55 21.91
CA TRP A 199 -9.47 -3.78 20.82
C TRP A 199 -8.20 -3.02 21.26
N GLY A 200 -7.14 -3.75 21.54
CA GLY A 200 -5.80 -3.25 21.73
C GLY A 200 -5.35 -2.72 20.39
N SER A 201 -5.17 -1.40 20.30
CA SER A 201 -4.55 -0.70 19.20
C SER A 201 -3.34 -1.50 18.71
N ALA A 202 -3.49 -2.19 17.58
CA ALA A 202 -2.39 -2.84 16.88
C ALA A 202 -1.42 -1.73 16.50
N GLY A 203 -0.32 -1.61 17.24
CA GLY A 203 0.70 -0.60 16.98
C GLY A 203 1.11 -0.67 15.51
N SER A 204 1.21 0.50 14.86
CA SER A 204 1.38 0.68 13.43
C SER A 204 2.66 -0.01 12.88
N THR A 205 2.56 -1.30 12.56
CA THR A 205 3.61 -2.05 11.87
C THR A 205 3.09 -2.48 10.51
N ASN A 206 3.83 -2.10 9.46
CA ASN A 206 3.52 -2.44 8.08
C ASN A 206 3.46 -3.97 7.89
N PRO A 207 2.29 -4.58 7.63
CA PRO A 207 2.16 -6.03 7.53
C PRO A 207 2.87 -6.63 6.30
N PHE A 208 3.27 -5.79 5.34
CA PHE A 208 3.91 -6.22 4.11
C PHE A 208 5.44 -6.21 4.19
N ALA A 209 6.02 -5.71 5.29
CA ALA A 209 7.48 -5.64 5.46
C ALA A 209 8.11 -7.04 5.41
N ALA A 210 7.62 -7.99 6.22
CA ALA A 210 8.15 -9.35 6.26
C ALA A 210 8.06 -10.08 4.91
N PRO A 211 6.90 -10.11 4.21
CA PRO A 211 6.84 -10.66 2.84
C PRO A 211 7.84 -10.00 1.88
N GLY A 212 8.03 -8.69 1.96
CA GLY A 212 8.97 -7.97 1.08
C GLY A 212 10.43 -8.37 1.32
N LEU A 213 10.79 -8.62 2.59
CA LEU A 213 12.12 -9.11 2.99
C LEU A 213 12.34 -10.56 2.55
N LEU A 214 11.32 -11.42 2.64
CA LEU A 214 11.40 -12.80 2.14
C LEU A 214 11.63 -12.87 0.63
N LEU A 215 11.10 -11.91 -0.15
CA LEU A 215 11.41 -11.81 -1.58
C LEU A 215 12.87 -11.42 -1.85
N ASN A 216 13.55 -10.78 -0.90
CA ASN A 216 14.99 -10.51 -1.02
C ASN A 216 15.82 -11.76 -0.74
N VAL A 217 15.38 -12.61 0.20
CA VAL A 217 15.94 -13.96 0.42
C VAL A 217 15.84 -14.77 -0.88
N LEU A 218 14.67 -14.75 -1.55
CA LEU A 218 14.45 -15.43 -2.82
C LEU A 218 15.39 -14.96 -3.93
N SER A 219 15.53 -13.65 -4.15
CA SER A 219 16.42 -13.16 -5.21
C SER A 219 17.89 -13.42 -4.90
N ALA A 220 18.28 -13.34 -3.62
CA ALA A 220 19.64 -13.56 -3.20
C ALA A 220 20.07 -15.02 -3.33
N SER A 221 19.15 -15.98 -3.12
CA SER A 221 19.47 -17.41 -3.18
C SER A 221 19.99 -17.86 -4.55
N VAL A 222 19.52 -17.27 -5.65
CA VAL A 222 20.03 -17.53 -7.00
C VAL A 222 21.54 -17.34 -7.07
N PHE A 223 22.04 -16.25 -6.51
CA PHE A 223 23.47 -15.93 -6.50
C PHE A 223 24.23 -16.69 -5.42
N CYS A 224 23.61 -16.92 -4.25
CA CYS A 224 24.20 -17.71 -3.17
C CYS A 224 24.48 -19.14 -3.62
N CYS A 225 23.50 -19.80 -4.26
CA CYS A 225 23.65 -21.16 -4.76
C CYS A 225 24.75 -21.25 -5.82
N ARG A 226 24.91 -20.23 -6.67
CA ARG A 226 26.02 -20.18 -7.62
C ARG A 226 27.37 -20.07 -6.93
N LEU A 227 27.49 -19.19 -5.94
CA LEU A 227 28.74 -18.95 -5.22
C LEU A 227 29.17 -20.16 -4.38
N LEU A 228 28.22 -20.79 -3.70
CA LEU A 228 28.44 -21.97 -2.87
C LEU A 228 28.65 -23.25 -3.69
N GLY A 229 28.59 -23.18 -5.03
CA GLY A 229 28.77 -24.32 -5.91
C GLY A 229 27.58 -25.29 -5.94
N VAL A 230 26.41 -24.88 -5.43
CA VAL A 230 25.16 -25.67 -5.48
C VAL A 230 24.61 -25.72 -6.91
N THR A 231 24.68 -24.58 -7.63
CA THR A 231 24.38 -24.51 -9.07
C THR A 231 25.64 -24.21 -9.86
N HIS A 232 25.80 -24.84 -11.02
CA HIS A 232 27.05 -24.76 -11.77
C HIS A 232 27.16 -23.50 -12.63
N ARG A 233 26.02 -22.97 -13.10
CA ARG A 233 25.96 -21.79 -13.97
C ARG A 233 24.77 -20.91 -13.65
N LEU A 234 24.89 -19.61 -13.95
CA LEU A 234 23.75 -18.69 -14.02
C LEU A 234 23.25 -18.66 -15.46
N PHE A 235 21.94 -18.82 -15.65
CA PHE A 235 21.31 -18.96 -16.95
C PHE A 235 19.82 -18.63 -16.88
N LEU A 236 19.13 -18.67 -18.03
CA LEU A 236 17.71 -18.37 -18.20
C LEU A 236 16.77 -19.01 -17.16
N GLY A 237 17.05 -20.24 -16.72
CA GLY A 237 16.19 -20.98 -15.77
C GLY A 237 16.01 -20.29 -14.41
N HIS A 238 16.88 -19.35 -14.04
CA HIS A 238 16.79 -18.60 -12.78
C HIS A 238 15.97 -17.31 -12.88
N VAL A 239 15.66 -16.85 -14.09
CA VAL A 239 14.89 -15.62 -14.35
C VAL A 239 13.53 -15.63 -13.66
N PRO A 240 12.76 -16.74 -13.66
CA PRO A 240 11.46 -16.79 -12.98
C PRO A 240 11.51 -16.46 -11.48
N TRP A 241 12.60 -16.80 -10.77
CA TRP A 241 12.75 -16.46 -9.35
C TRP A 241 13.03 -14.97 -9.16
N LEU A 242 13.94 -14.41 -9.96
CA LEU A 242 14.31 -13.00 -9.89
C LEU A 242 13.13 -12.09 -10.27
N TRP A 243 12.45 -12.40 -11.36
CA TRP A 243 11.33 -11.58 -11.83
C TRP A 243 10.08 -11.72 -10.97
N ALA A 244 9.77 -12.90 -10.42
CA ALA A 244 8.72 -13.00 -9.41
C ALA A 244 9.07 -12.21 -8.14
N ALA A 245 10.32 -12.30 -7.68
CA ALA A 245 10.77 -11.50 -6.55
C ALA A 245 10.65 -9.99 -6.81
N GLY A 246 10.86 -9.54 -8.05
CA GLY A 246 10.65 -8.15 -8.48
C GLY A 246 9.17 -7.76 -8.55
N THR A 247 8.32 -8.55 -9.22
CA THR A 247 6.90 -8.24 -9.43
C THR A 247 6.10 -8.22 -8.13
N TYR A 248 6.29 -9.21 -7.25
CA TYR A 248 5.63 -9.21 -5.95
C TYR A 248 6.10 -8.06 -5.08
N GLN A 249 7.37 -7.66 -5.22
CA GLN A 249 7.91 -6.55 -4.45
C GLN A 249 7.41 -5.19 -4.94
N ILE A 250 7.10 -5.03 -6.23
CA ILE A 250 6.33 -3.88 -6.73
C ILE A 250 4.95 -3.84 -6.05
N GLY A 251 4.24 -4.97 -5.99
CA GLY A 251 2.96 -5.07 -5.29
C GLY A 251 3.07 -4.66 -3.82
N ILE A 252 4.09 -5.15 -3.12
CA ILE A 252 4.39 -4.81 -1.72
C ILE A 252 4.79 -3.35 -1.55
N CYS A 253 5.52 -2.76 -2.50
CA CYS A 253 5.83 -1.34 -2.53
C CYS A 253 4.54 -0.50 -2.57
N VAL A 254 3.61 -0.80 -3.49
CA VAL A 254 2.30 -0.13 -3.57
C VAL A 254 1.50 -0.30 -2.27
N LEU A 255 1.50 -1.51 -1.71
CA LEU A 255 0.78 -1.81 -0.47
C LEU A 255 1.42 -1.13 0.75
N SER A 256 2.74 -0.96 0.78
CA SER A 256 3.46 -0.24 1.84
C SER A 256 3.19 1.26 1.77
N TYR A 257 3.13 1.85 0.57
CA TYR A 257 2.62 3.23 0.40
C TYR A 257 1.17 3.36 0.86
N ARG A 258 0.34 2.34 0.62
CA ARG A 258 -1.02 2.32 1.15
C ARG A 258 -1.04 2.25 2.68
N ALA A 259 -0.10 1.52 3.28
CA ALA A 259 0.09 1.43 4.72
C ALA A 259 0.78 2.67 5.35
N MET A 260 1.10 3.71 4.56
CA MET A 260 1.79 4.93 5.02
C MET A 260 3.23 4.71 5.52
N ASP A 261 3.90 3.69 4.99
CA ASP A 261 5.30 3.41 5.28
C ASP A 261 6.15 3.75 4.05
N VAL A 262 6.47 5.04 3.92
CA VAL A 262 7.14 5.65 2.77
C VAL A 262 8.54 5.09 2.56
N LEU A 263 9.30 4.94 3.65
CA LEU A 263 10.71 4.56 3.59
C LEU A 263 10.85 3.10 3.17
N MET A 264 10.10 2.18 3.77
CA MET A 264 10.11 0.78 3.35
C MET A 264 9.50 0.60 1.96
N ALA A 265 8.45 1.36 1.61
CA ALA A 265 7.89 1.33 0.25
C ALA A 265 8.95 1.72 -0.79
N THR A 266 9.68 2.80 -0.55
CA THR A 266 10.77 3.25 -1.44
C THR A 266 11.88 2.20 -1.53
N ALA A 267 12.25 1.60 -0.39
CA ALA A 267 13.28 0.55 -0.36
C ALA A 267 12.87 -0.66 -1.20
N PHE A 268 11.61 -1.11 -1.10
CA PHE A 268 11.08 -2.19 -1.93
C PHE A 268 11.00 -1.82 -3.41
N GLY A 269 10.68 -0.56 -3.73
CA GLY A 269 10.79 -0.02 -5.09
C GLY A 269 12.21 -0.19 -5.64
N PHE A 270 13.23 0.24 -4.90
CA PHE A 270 14.63 0.11 -5.33
C PHE A 270 15.07 -1.34 -5.48
N THR A 271 14.82 -2.19 -4.49
CA THR A 271 15.23 -3.60 -4.59
C THR A 271 14.51 -4.32 -5.74
N SER A 272 13.29 -3.92 -6.11
CA SER A 272 12.61 -4.47 -7.29
C SER A 272 13.35 -4.17 -8.60
N ILE A 273 13.90 -2.95 -8.75
CA ILE A 273 14.71 -2.57 -9.93
C ILE A 273 15.92 -3.48 -10.07
N LEU A 274 16.67 -3.74 -8.98
CA LEU A 274 17.82 -4.65 -9.01
C LEU A 274 17.46 -6.08 -9.39
N LYS A 275 16.26 -6.53 -9.07
CA LYS A 275 15.80 -7.90 -9.40
C LYS A 275 15.45 -8.03 -10.87
N PHE A 276 14.80 -7.02 -11.44
CA PHE A 276 14.62 -6.96 -12.89
C PHE A 276 15.98 -6.84 -13.60
N ALA A 277 16.90 -6.04 -13.05
CA ALA A 277 18.31 -5.92 -13.48
C ALA A 277 19.03 -7.26 -13.49
N ALA A 278 18.93 -8.03 -12.42
CA ALA A 278 19.49 -9.36 -12.33
C ALA A 278 18.86 -10.30 -13.38
N GLY A 279 17.54 -10.34 -13.46
CA GLY A 279 16.82 -11.29 -14.32
C GLY A 279 17.07 -11.06 -15.80
N TYR A 280 17.04 -9.82 -16.29
CA TYR A 280 17.39 -9.60 -17.70
C TYR A 280 18.90 -9.80 -17.95
N CYS A 281 19.81 -9.60 -16.98
CA CYS A 281 21.22 -9.94 -17.21
C CYS A 281 21.40 -11.44 -17.48
N LEU A 282 20.52 -12.29 -16.93
CA LEU A 282 20.49 -13.73 -17.22
C LEU A 282 19.77 -14.08 -18.52
N LEU A 283 18.83 -13.25 -18.99
CA LEU A 283 18.19 -13.38 -20.29
C LEU A 283 19.11 -12.95 -21.43
N TYR A 284 19.92 -11.92 -21.21
CA TYR A 284 20.71 -11.26 -22.23
C TYR A 284 21.59 -12.22 -23.07
N PRO A 285 22.30 -13.19 -22.44
CA PRO A 285 23.07 -14.21 -23.16
C PRO A 285 22.29 -15.04 -24.19
N THR A 286 20.95 -15.05 -24.12
CA THR A 286 20.10 -15.78 -25.08
C THR A 286 20.00 -15.10 -26.44
N TRP A 287 20.20 -13.77 -26.50
CA TRP A 287 20.14 -13.00 -27.75
C TRP A 287 21.52 -12.55 -28.23
N GLN A 288 22.44 -12.29 -27.30
CA GLN A 288 23.83 -11.98 -27.63
C GLN A 288 24.76 -12.84 -26.78
N PRO A 289 25.79 -13.47 -27.38
CA PRO A 289 26.66 -14.40 -26.65
C PRO A 289 27.58 -13.73 -25.62
N GLU A 290 27.74 -12.41 -25.68
CA GLU A 290 28.58 -11.66 -24.75
C GLU A 290 27.87 -11.38 -23.41
N GLU A 291 28.62 -11.42 -22.31
CA GLU A 291 28.08 -11.08 -20.99
C GLU A 291 27.81 -9.56 -20.88
N PRO A 292 26.69 -9.16 -20.25
CA PRO A 292 26.34 -7.75 -20.12
C PRO A 292 27.28 -7.03 -19.14
N SER A 293 27.80 -5.86 -19.52
CA SER A 293 28.52 -4.96 -18.61
C SER A 293 27.54 -4.00 -17.92
N LEU A 294 27.67 -3.86 -16.60
CA LEU A 294 26.86 -2.90 -15.83
C LEU A 294 27.55 -1.53 -15.82
N PRO A 295 26.84 -0.44 -16.14
CA PRO A 295 27.42 0.90 -16.09
C PRO A 295 27.72 1.33 -14.65
N THR A 296 29.00 1.54 -14.34
CA THR A 296 29.48 1.98 -13.03
C THR A 296 28.77 3.23 -12.49
N PRO A 297 28.54 4.31 -13.27
CA PRO A 297 27.90 5.51 -12.74
C PRO A 297 26.47 5.27 -12.22
N VAL A 298 25.69 4.38 -12.85
CA VAL A 298 24.34 4.02 -12.42
C VAL A 298 24.37 3.38 -11.04
N LEU A 299 25.29 2.44 -10.85
CA LEU A 299 25.43 1.69 -9.60
C LEU A 299 25.94 2.59 -8.47
N VAL A 300 26.80 3.56 -8.77
CA VAL A 300 27.22 4.59 -7.82
C VAL A 300 26.02 5.44 -7.39
N VAL A 301 25.22 5.94 -8.33
CA VAL A 301 24.00 6.72 -8.00
C VAL A 301 23.02 5.89 -7.17
N PHE A 302 22.85 4.62 -7.51
CA PHE A 302 21.98 3.72 -6.75
C PHE A 302 22.50 3.48 -5.32
N SER A 303 23.82 3.37 -5.15
CA SER A 303 24.45 3.27 -3.82
C SER A 303 24.19 4.53 -2.98
N ILE A 304 24.25 5.72 -3.58
CA ILE A 304 23.96 7.00 -2.92
C ILE A 304 22.48 7.06 -2.50
N LEU A 305 21.56 6.70 -3.39
CA LEU A 305 20.13 6.69 -3.09
C LEU A 305 19.78 5.72 -1.95
N PHE A 306 20.38 4.51 -1.94
CA PHE A 306 20.22 3.59 -0.81
C PHE A 306 20.85 4.11 0.48
N ALA A 307 22.03 4.76 0.41
CA ALA A 307 22.69 5.31 1.59
C ALA A 307 21.86 6.43 2.23
N VAL A 308 21.31 7.34 1.42
CA VAL A 308 20.38 8.37 1.87
C VAL A 308 19.14 7.72 2.50
N LEU A 309 18.52 6.75 1.82
CA LEU A 309 17.34 6.08 2.35
C LEU A 309 17.63 5.32 3.66
N ALA A 310 18.80 4.68 3.76
CA ALA A 310 19.26 3.96 4.95
C ALA A 310 19.45 4.90 6.14
N LEU A 311 19.99 6.11 5.89
CA LEU A 311 20.10 7.16 6.88
C LEU A 311 18.72 7.53 7.44
N PHE A 312 17.75 7.86 6.59
CA PHE A 312 16.40 8.22 7.03
C PHE A 312 15.68 7.06 7.73
N LEU A 313 15.85 5.83 7.25
CA LEU A 313 15.27 4.63 7.84
C LEU A 313 15.87 4.33 9.22
N SER A 314 17.17 4.55 9.40
CA SER A 314 17.86 4.39 10.69
C SER A 314 17.30 5.33 11.79
N LEU A 315 16.75 6.49 11.40
CA LEU A 315 16.10 7.42 12.34
C LEU A 315 14.82 6.81 12.93
N GLN A 316 14.13 5.95 12.18
CA GLN A 316 12.92 5.26 12.64
C GLN A 316 13.24 3.91 13.29
N SER A 317 14.11 3.13 12.66
CA SER A 317 14.48 1.77 13.04
C SER A 317 15.94 1.51 12.63
N PRO A 318 16.89 1.59 13.58
CA PRO A 318 18.31 1.31 13.32
C PRO A 318 18.57 -0.04 12.65
N VAL A 319 17.81 -1.08 13.02
CA VAL A 319 17.90 -2.41 12.40
C VAL A 319 17.59 -2.35 10.91
N ASP A 320 16.51 -1.66 10.52
CA ASP A 320 16.11 -1.55 9.11
C ASP A 320 17.09 -0.66 8.32
N GLY A 321 17.60 0.40 8.94
CA GLY A 321 18.66 1.23 8.35
C GLY A 321 19.96 0.48 8.10
N LEU A 322 20.45 -0.28 9.10
CA LEU A 322 21.66 -1.10 8.97
C LEU A 322 21.50 -2.18 7.92
N TYR A 323 20.33 -2.82 7.86
CA TYR A 323 20.00 -3.78 6.82
C TYR A 323 20.10 -3.16 5.42
N LEU A 324 19.61 -1.94 5.22
CA LEU A 324 19.64 -1.30 3.91
C LEU A 324 21.07 -0.92 3.47
N LEU A 325 22.02 -0.75 4.38
CA LEU A 325 23.44 -0.57 4.05
C LEU A 325 24.07 -1.81 3.37
N VAL A 326 23.49 -3.00 3.55
CA VAL A 326 23.92 -4.19 2.80
C VAL A 326 23.68 -3.99 1.30
N PHE A 327 22.58 -3.32 0.92
CA PHE A 327 22.31 -2.98 -0.49
C PHE A 327 23.23 -1.87 -1.02
N VAL A 328 23.70 -0.94 -0.18
CA VAL A 328 24.74 0.02 -0.56
C VAL A 328 26.02 -0.74 -0.95
N THR A 329 26.45 -1.67 -0.10
CA THR A 329 27.61 -2.53 -0.34
C THR A 329 27.43 -3.36 -1.61
N TYR A 330 26.22 -3.86 -1.86
CA TYR A 330 25.90 -4.62 -3.07
C TYR A 330 26.07 -3.79 -4.34
N CYS A 331 25.59 -2.54 -4.33
CA CYS A 331 25.75 -1.62 -5.46
C CYS A 331 27.21 -1.27 -5.72
N ILE A 332 28.00 -1.04 -4.66
CA ILE A 332 29.44 -0.78 -4.76
C ILE A 332 30.16 -2.02 -5.33
N ALA A 333 29.85 -3.22 -4.84
CA ALA A 333 30.45 -4.46 -5.35
C ALA A 333 30.14 -4.67 -6.84
N LEU A 334 28.90 -4.40 -7.27
CA LEU A 334 28.52 -4.42 -8.68
C LEU A 334 29.30 -3.36 -9.49
N ALA A 335 29.51 -2.16 -8.93
CA ALA A 335 30.18 -1.06 -9.60
C ALA A 335 31.69 -1.34 -9.83
N CYS A 336 32.32 -2.04 -8.89
CA CYS A 336 33.73 -2.42 -8.96
C CYS A 336 34.02 -3.63 -9.87
N SER A 337 32.99 -4.32 -10.38
CA SER A 337 33.14 -5.58 -11.11
C SER A 337 32.74 -5.44 -12.58
N PRO A 338 33.64 -5.64 -13.56
CA PRO A 338 33.35 -5.42 -14.98
C PRO A 338 32.27 -6.36 -15.55
N ARG A 339 32.13 -7.57 -15.00
CA ARG A 339 31.11 -8.58 -15.39
C ARG A 339 29.91 -8.64 -14.42
N GLY A 340 29.76 -7.64 -13.54
CA GLY A 340 28.58 -7.46 -12.71
C GLY A 340 28.15 -8.69 -11.90
N PHE A 341 26.87 -9.06 -12.02
CA PHE A 341 26.21 -10.15 -11.26
C PHE A 341 26.88 -11.53 -11.43
N PHE A 342 27.68 -11.74 -12.47
CA PHE A 342 28.38 -13.00 -12.73
C PHE A 342 29.69 -13.16 -11.95
N ALA A 343 30.18 -12.08 -11.32
CA ALA A 343 31.41 -12.10 -10.52
C ALA A 343 31.19 -12.54 -9.07
N GLY A 344 32.20 -13.17 -8.48
CA GLY A 344 32.16 -13.67 -7.10
C GLY A 344 31.98 -12.59 -6.03
N GLY A 345 32.50 -11.36 -6.26
CA GLY A 345 32.37 -10.24 -5.31
C GLY A 345 30.91 -9.85 -5.02
N PRO A 346 30.12 -9.44 -6.04
CA PRO A 346 28.68 -9.18 -5.90
C PRO A 346 27.90 -10.39 -5.35
N GLN A 347 28.24 -11.60 -5.78
CA GLN A 347 27.61 -12.83 -5.26
C GLN A 347 27.88 -13.04 -3.77
N GLY A 348 29.08 -12.70 -3.28
CA GLY A 348 29.41 -12.74 -1.86
C GLY A 348 28.55 -11.77 -1.03
N VAL A 349 28.30 -10.57 -1.55
CA VAL A 349 27.38 -9.63 -0.91
C VAL A 349 25.92 -10.12 -1.00
N ALA A 350 25.54 -10.85 -2.05
CA ALA A 350 24.23 -11.50 -2.11
C ALA A 350 24.02 -12.52 -0.98
N VAL A 351 25.07 -13.23 -0.54
CA VAL A 351 25.01 -14.08 0.67
C VAL A 351 24.71 -13.26 1.92
N ALA A 352 25.35 -12.09 2.06
CA ALA A 352 25.03 -11.18 3.17
C ALA A 352 23.57 -10.70 3.11
N ILE A 353 23.04 -10.40 1.92
CA ILE A 353 21.62 -10.06 1.72
C ILE A 353 20.74 -11.22 2.16
N PHE A 354 21.03 -12.46 1.74
CA PHE A 354 20.25 -13.64 2.09
C PHE A 354 20.11 -13.80 3.61
N VAL A 355 21.23 -13.74 4.34
CA VAL A 355 21.26 -13.89 5.80
C VAL A 355 20.58 -12.71 6.49
N ALA A 356 20.93 -11.48 6.11
CA ALA A 356 20.39 -10.28 6.74
C ALA A 356 18.87 -10.15 6.50
N SER A 357 18.38 -10.43 5.28
CA SER A 357 16.96 -10.42 4.97
C SER A 357 16.19 -11.46 5.77
N ALA A 358 16.72 -12.67 5.97
CA ALA A 358 16.08 -13.72 6.77
C ALA A 358 15.95 -13.31 8.24
N LEU A 359 17.02 -12.75 8.83
CA LEU A 359 17.03 -12.27 10.22
C LEU A 359 16.04 -11.11 10.43
N VAL A 360 16.06 -10.11 9.55
CA VAL A 360 15.17 -8.95 9.65
C VAL A 360 13.72 -9.36 9.38
N ALA A 361 13.47 -10.29 8.45
CA ALA A 361 12.15 -10.84 8.20
C ALA A 361 11.59 -11.54 9.45
N LEU A 362 12.40 -12.33 10.16
CA LEU A 362 12.02 -12.97 11.41
C LEU A 362 11.60 -11.95 12.48
N ILE A 363 12.37 -10.88 12.64
CA ILE A 363 12.08 -9.80 13.59
C ILE A 363 10.73 -9.14 13.27
N HIS A 364 10.51 -8.75 12.02
CA HIS A 364 9.24 -8.13 11.59
C HIS A 364 8.07 -9.09 11.76
N LEU A 365 8.23 -10.36 11.36
CA LEU A 365 7.17 -11.36 11.43
C LEU A 365 6.74 -11.63 12.88
N TYR A 366 7.69 -11.73 13.81
CA TYR A 366 7.41 -11.89 15.23
C TYR A 366 6.75 -10.64 15.83
N ASN A 367 7.27 -9.45 15.53
CA ASN A 367 6.81 -8.18 16.09
C ASN A 367 5.40 -7.76 15.67
N VAL A 368 4.82 -8.39 14.64
CA VAL A 368 3.42 -8.15 14.22
C VAL A 368 2.42 -8.61 15.29
N ARG A 369 2.68 -9.73 15.99
CA ARG A 369 1.69 -10.36 16.89
C ARG A 369 2.23 -10.69 18.29
N ALA A 370 3.54 -10.69 18.50
CA ALA A 370 4.12 -10.98 19.81
C ALA A 370 3.75 -9.94 20.88
N ARG A 371 3.47 -10.42 22.10
CA ARG A 371 3.22 -9.57 23.27
C ARG A 371 4.47 -8.80 23.69
N THR A 372 5.63 -9.46 23.63
CA THR A 372 6.95 -8.90 23.89
C THR A 372 7.66 -8.70 22.56
N LYS A 373 7.86 -7.44 22.12
CA LYS A 373 8.51 -7.16 20.83
C LYS A 373 10.03 -7.30 20.94
N ILE A 374 10.66 -7.87 19.91
CA ILE A 374 12.12 -7.83 19.73
C ILE A 374 12.52 -6.38 19.49
N PRO A 375 13.49 -5.84 20.24
CA PRO A 375 13.90 -4.44 20.12
C PRO A 375 14.55 -4.18 18.76
N THR A 376 13.98 -3.28 17.98
CA THR A 376 14.55 -2.81 16.71
C THR A 376 15.37 -1.53 16.85
N GLY A 377 15.51 -1.01 18.07
CA GLY A 377 16.07 0.32 18.33
C GLY A 377 15.10 1.47 18.03
N LYS A 378 13.81 1.17 17.80
CA LYS A 378 12.78 2.18 17.56
C LYS A 378 12.76 3.20 18.70
N GLY A 379 13.03 4.46 18.37
CA GLY A 379 13.08 5.56 19.33
C GLY A 379 14.46 5.82 19.98
N ALA A 380 15.47 4.96 19.77
CA ALA A 380 16.82 5.21 20.28
C ALA A 380 17.45 6.46 19.64
N VAL A 381 17.32 6.57 18.31
CA VAL A 381 17.77 7.76 17.56
C VAL A 381 16.90 8.96 17.87
N LYS A 382 15.60 8.76 18.13
CA LYS A 382 14.70 9.83 18.60
C LYS A 382 15.15 10.40 19.95
N ALA A 383 15.53 9.55 20.90
CA ALA A 383 16.06 9.98 22.19
C ALA A 383 17.39 10.73 22.06
N LEU A 384 18.22 10.35 21.08
CA LEU A 384 19.48 11.01 20.78
C LEU A 384 19.25 12.39 20.12
N LEU A 385 18.35 12.46 19.13
CA LEU A 385 17.98 13.68 18.44
C LEU A 385 17.17 14.66 19.31
N ALA A 386 16.40 14.17 20.29
CA ALA A 386 15.67 15.00 21.25
C ALA A 386 16.60 15.87 22.11
N ARG A 387 17.90 15.54 22.21
CA ARG A 387 18.92 16.37 22.85
C ARG A 387 19.36 17.56 21.99
N SER A 388 19.02 17.55 20.70
CA SER A 388 19.28 18.64 19.76
C SER A 388 18.00 19.44 19.50
N SER A 389 18.07 20.77 19.61
CA SER A 389 16.93 21.66 19.31
C SER A 389 16.65 21.81 17.80
N LEU A 390 17.59 21.37 16.95
CA LEU A 390 17.57 21.56 15.49
C LEU A 390 16.71 20.54 14.72
N LEU A 391 16.58 19.31 15.22
CA LEU A 391 15.95 18.20 14.49
C LEU A 391 14.86 17.53 15.32
N LYS A 392 13.60 17.87 15.04
CA LYS A 392 12.44 17.17 15.59
C LYS A 392 11.90 16.17 14.57
N LEU A 393 11.96 14.88 14.94
CA LEU A 393 11.32 13.81 14.18
C LEU A 393 9.81 13.97 14.25
N ARG A 394 9.16 13.77 13.11
CA ARG A 394 7.72 13.85 13.01
C ARG A 394 7.06 12.74 13.80
N GLU A 395 6.24 13.10 14.77
CA GLU A 395 5.33 12.14 15.39
C GLU A 395 4.19 11.87 14.40
N GLY A 396 4.09 10.63 13.90
CA GLY A 396 3.14 10.33 12.84
C GLY A 396 1.68 10.62 13.21
N PRO A 397 0.78 10.57 12.22
CA PRO A 397 0.41 11.67 11.32
C PRO A 397 -0.30 12.81 12.09
N ASP A 398 0.44 13.68 12.74
CA ASP A 398 -0.05 15.03 13.06
C ASP A 398 0.58 15.99 12.04
N LEU A 399 -0.25 16.51 11.13
CA LEU A 399 0.23 17.40 10.07
C LEU A 399 -0.73 18.54 9.76
N HIS A 400 -0.39 19.73 10.24
CA HIS A 400 -1.11 20.95 9.92
C HIS A 400 -0.17 22.00 9.35
N ALA A 401 -0.32 22.23 8.04
CA ALA A 401 -0.35 23.56 7.47
C ALA A 401 -1.39 23.54 6.33
N PRO A 402 -2.32 24.52 6.26
CA PRO A 402 -3.28 24.60 5.18
C PRO A 402 -2.57 25.10 3.91
N TYR A 403 -2.60 24.31 2.84
CA TYR A 403 -2.28 24.76 1.49
C TYR A 403 -3.33 24.26 0.52
N LEU A 404 -3.62 25.08 -0.49
CA LEU A 404 -4.39 24.69 -1.66
C LEU A 404 -3.74 23.46 -2.28
N GLY A 405 -4.46 22.34 -2.29
CA GLY A 405 -3.99 21.10 -2.91
C GLY A 405 -3.29 20.10 -1.98
N TYR A 406 -3.44 20.18 -0.65
CA TYR A 406 -2.96 19.06 0.18
C TYR A 406 -3.74 17.79 -0.09
N SER A 407 -2.98 16.76 -0.43
CA SER A 407 -3.42 15.38 -0.45
C SER A 407 -2.41 14.58 0.38
N LYS A 408 -2.84 13.50 1.04
CA LYS A 408 -2.00 12.57 1.83
C LYS A 408 -0.90 11.86 0.98
N TYR A 409 -0.59 12.36 -0.22
CA TYR A 409 -0.04 11.59 -1.33
C TYR A 409 1.22 12.19 -1.96
N ALA A 410 1.83 13.16 -1.29
CA ALA A 410 3.18 13.63 -1.63
C ALA A 410 4.25 12.54 -1.44
N ASP A 411 3.99 11.54 -0.60
CA ASP A 411 5.05 10.62 -0.19
C ASP A 411 5.45 9.60 -1.27
N ALA A 412 4.53 9.21 -2.16
CA ALA A 412 4.87 8.32 -3.28
C ALA A 412 5.81 9.00 -4.30
N GLU A 413 5.91 10.33 -4.24
CA GLU A 413 6.78 11.12 -5.11
C GLU A 413 8.26 10.93 -4.79
N VAL A 414 8.58 10.48 -3.56
CA VAL A 414 9.94 10.10 -3.18
C VAL A 414 10.49 9.07 -4.18
N LEU A 415 9.72 8.01 -4.45
CA LEU A 415 10.14 7.00 -5.43
C LEU A 415 10.12 7.53 -6.86
N THR A 416 9.18 8.41 -7.23
CA THR A 416 9.13 8.97 -8.61
C THR A 416 10.33 9.89 -8.89
N TYR A 417 10.74 10.72 -7.92
CA TYR A 417 11.94 11.55 -8.01
C TYR A 417 13.20 10.68 -8.06
N ALA A 418 13.32 9.67 -7.20
CA ALA A 418 14.45 8.75 -7.22
C ALA A 418 14.57 7.98 -8.55
N CYS A 419 13.46 7.51 -9.12
CA CYS A 419 13.46 6.89 -10.45
C CYS A 419 13.90 7.90 -11.54
N SER A 420 13.57 9.17 -11.38
CA SER A 420 13.99 10.23 -12.31
C SER A 420 15.49 10.54 -12.18
N VAL A 421 16.05 10.52 -10.96
CA VAL A 421 17.50 10.59 -10.73
C VAL A 421 18.18 9.43 -11.45
N LEU A 422 17.70 8.20 -11.24
CA LEU A 422 18.29 7.02 -11.86
C LEU A 422 18.24 7.06 -13.39
N ALA A 423 17.08 7.37 -13.95
CA ALA A 423 16.90 7.57 -15.39
C ALA A 423 17.90 8.60 -15.94
N SER A 424 18.05 9.73 -15.27
CA SER A 424 18.93 10.82 -15.73
C SER A 424 20.41 10.41 -15.75
N PHE A 425 20.91 9.89 -14.63
CA PHE A 425 22.33 9.54 -14.51
C PHE A 425 22.70 8.29 -15.31
N ALA A 426 21.76 7.39 -15.55
CA ALA A 426 22.00 6.24 -16.40
C ALA A 426 22.23 6.60 -17.87
N LEU A 427 21.64 7.71 -18.31
CA LEU A 427 21.81 8.21 -19.68
C LEU A 427 23.11 9.00 -19.85
N THR A 428 23.60 9.66 -18.81
CA THR A 428 24.91 10.35 -18.85
C THR A 428 26.09 9.39 -18.98
N ALA A 429 25.92 8.12 -18.61
CA ALA A 429 26.99 7.14 -18.53
C ALA A 429 27.37 6.52 -19.90
N THR A 430 26.64 6.85 -20.96
CA THR A 430 26.77 6.18 -22.26
C THR A 430 27.63 6.97 -23.23
N GLY A 431 28.96 6.76 -23.14
CA GLY A 431 29.94 7.42 -24.02
C GLY A 431 30.12 6.78 -25.40
N ASP A 432 29.73 5.51 -25.59
CA ASP A 432 29.80 4.80 -26.87
C ASP A 432 28.40 4.36 -27.34
N PRO A 433 27.86 4.94 -28.42
CA PRO A 433 26.55 4.60 -28.99
C PRO A 433 26.37 3.13 -29.39
N GLN A 434 27.47 2.39 -29.63
CA GLN A 434 27.42 1.07 -30.26
C GLN A 434 27.64 -0.11 -29.27
N ALA A 435 28.25 0.09 -28.10
CA ALA A 435 28.77 -1.03 -27.30
C ALA A 435 28.00 -1.42 -26.00
N PRO A 436 27.35 -0.51 -25.21
CA PRO A 436 26.55 -0.93 -24.03
C PRO A 436 25.16 -0.28 -23.85
N LEU A 437 24.76 0.62 -24.76
CA LEU A 437 23.55 1.45 -24.64
C LEU A 437 22.24 0.66 -24.75
N ALA A 438 22.18 -0.25 -25.71
CA ALA A 438 20.98 -0.96 -26.10
C ALA A 438 20.58 -2.09 -25.12
N THR A 439 21.51 -2.54 -24.27
CA THR A 439 21.43 -3.87 -23.67
C THR A 439 21.35 -3.86 -22.16
N VAL A 440 21.90 -2.86 -21.46
CA VAL A 440 21.95 -2.85 -19.98
C VAL A 440 21.49 -1.55 -19.30
N VAL A 441 20.98 -0.57 -20.03
CA VAL A 441 20.42 0.66 -19.41
C VAL A 441 18.91 0.79 -19.56
N ILE A 442 18.38 0.36 -20.69
CA ILE A 442 17.01 0.65 -21.12
C ILE A 442 15.95 -0.18 -20.37
N PRO A 443 16.04 -1.53 -20.27
CA PRO A 443 15.02 -2.34 -19.58
C PRO A 443 14.83 -2.03 -18.08
N TRP A 444 15.87 -1.59 -17.40
CA TRP A 444 15.99 -1.64 -15.93
C TRP A 444 15.83 -0.27 -15.31
N VAL A 445 16.47 0.74 -15.88
CA VAL A 445 16.48 2.07 -15.27
C VAL A 445 15.37 2.92 -15.88
N VAL A 446 15.15 2.79 -17.18
CA VAL A 446 14.16 3.60 -17.89
C VAL A 446 12.79 2.93 -17.93
N VAL A 447 12.70 1.64 -18.29
CA VAL A 447 11.42 0.92 -18.32
C VAL A 447 10.94 0.56 -16.91
N ALA A 448 11.73 -0.15 -16.09
CA ALA A 448 11.28 -0.50 -14.73
C ALA A 448 11.15 0.74 -13.83
N GLY A 449 12.06 1.72 -13.94
CA GLY A 449 11.94 3.02 -13.27
C GLY A 449 10.73 3.83 -13.75
N GLY A 450 10.43 3.79 -15.06
CA GLY A 450 9.22 4.37 -15.64
C GLY A 450 7.93 3.70 -15.13
N ILE A 451 7.90 2.38 -15.02
CA ILE A 451 6.76 1.63 -14.46
C ILE A 451 6.56 2.01 -12.99
N LEU A 452 7.62 2.06 -12.19
CA LEU A 452 7.54 2.50 -10.79
C LEU A 452 7.10 3.95 -10.67
N LYS A 453 7.53 4.83 -11.58
CA LYS A 453 7.10 6.22 -11.64
C LYS A 453 5.62 6.33 -12.02
N LEU A 454 5.14 5.51 -12.95
CA LEU A 454 3.73 5.41 -13.34
C LEU A 454 2.87 4.94 -12.16
N LEU A 455 3.33 3.90 -11.46
CA LEU A 455 2.67 3.37 -10.27
C LEU A 455 2.66 4.39 -9.13
N GLY A 456 3.79 5.06 -8.87
CA GLY A 456 3.88 6.13 -7.87
C GLY A 456 2.92 7.28 -8.19
N GLY A 457 2.86 7.71 -9.45
CA GLY A 457 1.91 8.70 -9.94
C GLY A 457 0.45 8.25 -9.81
N SER A 458 0.14 6.99 -10.14
CA SER A 458 -1.21 6.43 -10.01
C SER A 458 -1.65 6.28 -8.55
N VAL A 459 -0.74 5.86 -7.67
CA VAL A 459 -0.98 5.78 -6.23
C VAL A 459 -1.19 7.17 -5.64
N ALA A 460 -0.44 8.18 -6.11
CA ALA A 460 -0.66 9.56 -5.73
C ALA A 460 -2.01 10.11 -6.22
N PHE A 461 -2.38 9.75 -7.47
CA PHE A 461 -3.62 10.18 -8.11
C PHE A 461 -4.87 9.59 -7.45
N ALA A 462 -4.91 8.26 -7.24
CA ALA A 462 -6.06 7.49 -6.73
C ALA A 462 -6.57 7.93 -5.36
N ARG A 463 -5.86 8.88 -4.78
CA ARG A 463 -5.92 9.19 -3.39
C ARG A 463 -6.27 10.69 -3.30
N GLY A 464 -5.86 11.55 -4.25
CA GLY A 464 -6.38 12.93 -4.36
C GLY A 464 -5.39 13.99 -4.84
N LYS A 465 -4.17 13.64 -5.26
CA LYS A 465 -3.28 14.56 -5.99
C LYS A 465 -3.73 14.55 -7.45
N THR A 466 -3.85 15.70 -8.12
CA THR A 466 -4.34 15.73 -9.51
C THR A 466 -3.27 16.21 -10.47
N LEU A 467 -2.72 17.41 -10.28
CA LEU A 467 -1.78 18.01 -11.23
C LEU A 467 -0.41 17.30 -11.23
N GLU A 468 0.24 17.22 -10.07
CA GLU A 468 1.60 16.67 -9.94
C GLU A 468 1.66 15.17 -10.28
N SER A 469 0.65 14.41 -9.86
CA SER A 469 0.52 12.99 -10.20
C SER A 469 0.30 12.77 -11.69
N SER A 470 -0.48 13.63 -12.35
CA SER A 470 -0.70 13.55 -13.80
C SER A 470 0.59 13.86 -14.57
N ALA A 471 1.36 14.85 -14.11
CA ALA A 471 2.68 15.14 -14.65
C ALA A 471 3.63 13.95 -14.50
N PHE A 472 3.66 13.28 -13.34
CA PHE A 472 4.47 12.07 -13.16
C PHE A 472 4.04 10.93 -14.06
N ILE A 473 2.74 10.65 -14.18
CA ILE A 473 2.21 9.63 -15.08
C ILE A 473 2.68 9.91 -16.51
N LEU A 474 2.53 11.16 -16.97
CA LEU A 474 2.92 11.51 -18.32
C LEU A 474 4.44 11.45 -18.53
N TYR A 475 5.24 11.97 -17.61
CA TYR A 475 6.70 11.85 -17.68
C TYR A 475 7.15 10.39 -17.67
N SER A 476 6.40 9.51 -17.01
CA SER A 476 6.64 8.06 -17.01
C SER A 476 6.37 7.46 -18.39
N VAL A 477 5.23 7.79 -18.99
CA VAL A 477 4.87 7.36 -20.35
C VAL A 477 5.92 7.83 -21.35
N MET A 478 6.38 9.08 -21.22
CA MET A 478 7.48 9.63 -22.01
C MET A 478 8.75 8.80 -21.83
N TRP A 479 9.19 8.56 -20.59
CA TRP A 479 10.37 7.72 -20.33
C TRP A 479 10.25 6.31 -20.89
N ILE A 480 9.10 5.64 -20.71
CA ILE A 480 8.89 4.27 -21.20
C ILE A 480 8.90 4.23 -22.73
N ILE A 481 8.11 5.08 -23.39
CA ILE A 481 7.97 5.05 -24.85
C ILE A 481 9.25 5.54 -25.51
N TRP A 482 9.70 6.74 -25.14
CA TRP A 482 10.81 7.42 -25.82
C TRP A 482 12.17 6.93 -25.38
N GLY A 483 12.30 6.53 -24.12
CA GLY A 483 13.49 5.83 -23.66
C GLY A 483 13.66 4.49 -24.36
N LEU A 484 12.58 3.75 -24.59
CA LEU A 484 12.68 2.52 -25.37
C LEU A 484 13.01 2.84 -26.84
N THR A 485 12.25 3.70 -27.52
CA THR A 485 12.43 3.94 -28.97
C THR A 485 13.80 4.53 -29.31
N ARG A 486 14.27 5.52 -28.55
CA ARG A 486 15.55 6.20 -28.81
C ARG A 486 16.74 5.27 -28.64
N TYR A 487 16.79 4.55 -27.53
CA TYR A 487 18.00 3.84 -27.12
C TYR A 487 18.03 2.37 -27.57
N SER A 488 16.88 1.75 -27.88
CA SER A 488 16.84 0.37 -28.40
C SER A 488 17.27 0.24 -29.86
N GLY A 489 17.64 1.34 -30.52
CA GLY A 489 17.94 1.38 -31.94
C GLY A 489 16.70 1.28 -32.85
N LEU A 490 15.50 1.10 -32.29
CA LEU A 490 14.22 1.14 -33.04
C LEU A 490 13.97 2.51 -33.70
N CYS A 491 14.64 3.57 -33.22
CA CYS A 491 14.66 4.87 -33.87
C CYS A 491 15.41 4.90 -35.21
N GLY A 492 16.30 3.96 -35.52
CA GLY A 492 17.03 3.94 -36.80
C GLY A 492 16.10 4.08 -38.03
N PRO A 493 15.07 3.23 -38.16
CA PRO A 493 14.04 3.37 -39.20
C PRO A 493 12.93 4.40 -38.88
N ALA A 494 12.82 4.89 -37.64
CA ALA A 494 11.74 5.77 -37.18
C ALA A 494 12.14 7.25 -36.95
N ARG A 495 13.38 7.66 -37.27
CA ARG A 495 13.77 9.08 -37.35
C ARG A 495 13.00 9.75 -38.49
N SER A 496 11.81 10.25 -38.18
CA SER A 496 10.85 10.77 -39.15
C SER A 496 10.23 12.06 -38.64
N PHE A 497 9.64 12.83 -39.55
CA PHE A 497 8.85 14.01 -39.21
C PHE A 497 7.74 13.69 -38.17
N HIS A 498 7.11 12.52 -38.26
CA HIS A 498 6.07 12.09 -37.33
C HIS A 498 6.57 11.97 -35.88
N THR A 499 7.79 11.48 -35.71
CA THR A 499 8.48 11.38 -34.42
C THR A 499 8.71 12.76 -33.83
N ALA A 500 9.21 13.72 -34.63
CA ALA A 500 9.37 15.10 -34.20
C ALA A 500 8.03 15.76 -33.80
N VAL A 501 6.96 15.54 -34.56
CA VAL A 501 5.60 16.05 -34.25
C VAL A 501 5.10 15.51 -32.90
N GLY A 502 5.34 14.24 -32.60
CA GLY A 502 5.01 13.65 -31.30
C GLY A 502 5.73 14.33 -30.13
N ILE A 503 7.03 14.62 -30.28
CA ILE A 503 7.84 15.31 -29.25
C ILE A 503 7.36 16.75 -29.08
N VAL A 504 7.11 17.48 -30.17
CA VAL A 504 6.58 18.86 -30.12
C VAL A 504 5.23 18.90 -29.43
N SER A 505 4.33 17.96 -29.73
CA SER A 505 3.02 17.85 -29.06
C SER A 505 3.18 17.65 -27.55
N PHE A 506 4.12 16.81 -27.15
CA PHE A 506 4.45 16.63 -25.74
C PHE A 506 5.06 17.90 -25.11
N MET A 507 5.94 18.61 -25.82
CA MET A 507 6.54 19.85 -25.32
C MET A 507 5.50 20.95 -25.08
N LEU A 508 4.48 21.07 -25.95
CA LEU A 508 3.35 21.97 -25.74
C LEU A 508 2.61 21.62 -24.44
N PHE A 509 2.33 20.34 -24.22
CA PHE A 509 1.74 19.90 -22.96
C PHE A 509 2.65 20.15 -21.75
N ASN A 510 3.95 19.89 -21.87
CA ASN A 510 4.88 20.17 -20.78
C ASN A 510 4.95 21.66 -20.46
N SER A 511 4.83 22.53 -21.48
CA SER A 511 4.76 23.99 -21.29
C SER A 511 3.53 24.40 -20.47
N PHE A 512 2.39 23.70 -20.65
CA PHE A 512 1.23 23.86 -19.78
C PHE A 512 1.52 23.41 -18.33
N ILE A 513 2.20 22.27 -18.13
CA ILE A 513 2.63 21.86 -16.78
C ILE A 513 3.55 22.91 -16.14
N VAL A 514 4.54 23.42 -16.89
CA VAL A 514 5.45 24.47 -16.43
C VAL A 514 4.67 25.71 -16.00
N PHE A 515 3.70 26.14 -16.81
CA PHE A 515 2.81 27.25 -16.44
C PHE A 515 2.03 26.97 -15.16
N CYS A 516 1.40 25.80 -15.04
CA CYS A 516 0.67 25.43 -13.82
C CYS A 516 1.58 25.33 -12.59
N SER A 517 2.83 24.92 -12.77
CA SER A 517 3.80 24.77 -11.67
C SER A 517 4.22 26.10 -11.04
N LEU A 518 4.07 27.23 -11.76
CA LEU A 518 4.27 28.58 -11.22
C LEU A 518 3.38 28.87 -10.00
N PHE A 519 2.22 28.23 -9.93
CA PHE A 519 1.24 28.37 -8.85
C PHE A 519 1.43 27.32 -7.73
N LEU A 520 2.37 26.38 -7.87
CA LEU A 520 2.63 25.32 -6.88
C LEU A 520 3.78 25.66 -5.94
N ASN A 521 5.02 25.55 -6.43
CA ASN A 521 6.25 25.87 -5.70
C ASN A 521 7.45 25.93 -6.65
N MET A 522 8.52 26.59 -6.22
CA MET A 522 9.74 26.76 -7.02
C MET A 522 10.36 25.42 -7.44
N ALA A 523 10.40 24.42 -6.55
CA ALA A 523 10.99 23.13 -6.88
C ALA A 523 10.27 22.44 -8.05
N TRP A 524 8.92 22.49 -8.06
CA TRP A 524 8.12 21.96 -9.16
C TRP A 524 8.28 22.75 -10.46
N PHE A 525 8.43 24.07 -10.35
CA PHE A 525 8.76 24.90 -11.51
C PHE A 525 10.09 24.49 -12.13
N PHE A 526 11.16 24.41 -11.35
CA PHE A 526 12.46 23.97 -11.87
C PHE A 526 12.44 22.51 -12.36
N TYR A 527 11.72 21.62 -11.67
CA TYR A 527 11.59 20.22 -12.08
C TYR A 527 10.89 20.07 -13.43
N SER A 528 9.77 20.75 -13.64
CA SER A 528 9.04 20.70 -14.92
C SER A 528 9.78 21.45 -16.05
N LEU A 529 10.43 22.58 -15.72
CA LEU A 529 11.24 23.36 -16.67
C LEU A 529 12.44 22.57 -17.18
N THR A 530 13.18 21.91 -16.28
CA THR A 530 14.34 21.10 -16.65
C THR A 530 13.95 19.85 -17.43
N PHE A 531 12.74 19.31 -17.22
CA PHE A 531 12.20 18.26 -18.09
C PHE A 531 12.01 18.72 -19.54
N THR A 532 11.72 20.01 -19.78
CA THR A 532 11.68 20.57 -21.15
C THR A 532 13.04 20.46 -21.83
N LEU A 533 14.16 20.60 -21.12
CA LEU A 533 15.50 20.43 -21.69
C LEU A 533 15.72 19.01 -22.21
N ILE A 534 15.19 18.00 -21.51
CA ILE A 534 15.19 16.60 -21.96
C ILE A 534 14.36 16.44 -23.23
N ALA A 535 13.16 17.01 -23.26
CA ALA A 535 12.31 16.95 -24.45
C ALA A 535 12.95 17.65 -25.67
N VAL A 536 13.64 18.78 -25.45
CA VAL A 536 14.43 19.45 -26.49
C VAL A 536 15.58 18.56 -26.97
N SER A 537 16.27 17.85 -26.07
CA SER A 537 17.32 16.89 -26.47
C SER A 537 16.74 15.81 -27.38
N PHE A 538 15.56 15.27 -27.06
CA PHE A 538 14.90 14.25 -27.87
C PHE A 538 14.48 14.81 -29.24
N LEU A 539 14.00 16.05 -29.28
CA LEU A 539 13.62 16.72 -30.53
C LEU A 539 14.82 16.92 -31.44
N LEU A 540 15.93 17.44 -30.89
CA LEU A 540 17.16 17.68 -31.64
C LEU A 540 17.77 16.37 -32.18
N ASP A 541 17.67 15.27 -31.42
CA ASP A 541 18.05 13.93 -31.86
C ASP A 541 17.20 13.45 -33.04
N ALA A 542 15.87 13.65 -32.96
CA ALA A 542 14.94 13.24 -34.01
C ALA A 542 15.17 13.96 -35.34
N ILE A 543 15.67 15.19 -35.33
CA ILE A 543 15.96 16.00 -36.54
C ILE A 543 17.45 16.01 -36.94
N HIS A 544 18.30 15.20 -36.30
CA HIS A 544 19.76 15.14 -36.54
C HIS A 544 20.51 16.46 -36.28
N ALA A 545 20.04 17.28 -35.35
CA ALA A 545 20.65 18.57 -34.99
C ALA A 545 21.16 18.60 -33.54
N LEU A 546 21.28 17.46 -32.87
CA LEU A 546 21.73 17.38 -31.47
C LEU A 546 23.22 17.73 -31.35
N PRO A 547 23.57 18.83 -30.65
CA PRO A 547 24.97 19.16 -30.38
C PRO A 547 25.60 18.12 -29.45
N THR A 548 26.88 17.80 -29.67
CA THR A 548 27.64 16.89 -28.82
C THR A 548 27.64 17.37 -27.37
N GLY A 549 27.14 16.54 -26.46
CA GLY A 549 27.12 16.82 -25.01
C GLY A 549 25.92 17.61 -24.50
N TYR A 550 25.02 18.10 -25.36
CA TYR A 550 23.79 18.79 -24.92
C TYR A 550 22.90 17.86 -24.10
N ASP A 551 22.74 16.63 -24.56
CA ASP A 551 21.97 15.57 -23.90
C ASP A 551 22.53 15.22 -22.51
N ILE A 552 23.86 15.12 -22.40
CA ILE A 552 24.56 14.90 -21.12
C ILE A 552 24.30 16.06 -20.17
N ALA A 553 24.43 17.31 -20.63
CA ALA A 553 24.17 18.49 -19.81
C ALA A 553 22.71 18.57 -19.34
N ALA A 554 21.75 18.37 -20.25
CA ALA A 554 20.32 18.42 -19.94
C ALA A 554 19.92 17.33 -18.93
N THR A 555 20.41 16.09 -19.12
CA THR A 555 20.17 14.97 -18.19
C THR A 555 20.81 15.20 -16.83
N LEU A 556 22.04 15.72 -16.77
CA LEU A 556 22.70 16.04 -15.50
C LEU A 556 21.93 17.11 -14.71
N ILE A 557 21.51 18.19 -15.37
CA ILE A 557 20.72 19.27 -14.74
C ILE A 557 19.41 18.71 -14.18
N PHE A 558 18.66 17.96 -14.99
CA PHE A 558 17.39 17.35 -14.54
C PHE A 558 17.61 16.33 -13.41
N GLY A 559 18.70 15.56 -13.46
CA GLY A 559 19.10 14.62 -12.41
C GLY A 559 19.38 15.30 -11.07
N LEU A 560 20.10 16.43 -11.07
CA LEU A 560 20.39 17.21 -9.87
C LEU A 560 19.13 17.84 -9.25
N VAL A 561 18.24 18.41 -10.08
CA VAL A 561 16.95 18.94 -9.61
C VAL A 561 16.07 17.80 -9.05
N SER A 562 16.04 16.65 -9.71
CA SER A 562 15.33 15.46 -9.22
C SER A 562 15.88 14.97 -7.89
N PHE A 563 17.20 15.00 -7.70
CA PHE A 563 17.85 14.59 -6.45
C PHE A 563 17.53 15.54 -5.30
N TYR A 564 17.50 16.85 -5.57
CA TYR A 564 17.03 17.83 -4.60
C TYR A 564 15.58 17.58 -4.18
N CYS A 565 14.68 17.35 -5.15
CA CYS A 565 13.28 17.03 -4.88
C CYS A 565 13.12 15.73 -4.08
N PHE A 566 13.91 14.70 -4.38
CA PHE A 566 13.96 13.45 -3.62
C PHE A 566 14.35 13.69 -2.16
N LEU A 567 15.44 14.43 -1.92
CA LEU A 567 15.92 14.72 -0.57
C LEU A 567 14.93 15.60 0.20
N ALA A 568 14.32 16.58 -0.46
CA ALA A 568 13.29 17.44 0.13
C ALA A 568 12.03 16.66 0.51
N ALA A 569 11.59 15.73 -0.34
CA ALA A 569 10.45 14.85 -0.06
C ALA A 569 10.75 13.87 1.10
N LEU A 570 11.96 13.30 1.17
CA LEU A 570 12.39 12.46 2.30
C LEU A 570 12.46 13.24 3.61
N ALA A 571 13.05 14.43 3.58
CA ALA A 571 13.12 15.31 4.75
C ALA A 571 11.72 15.71 5.22
N SER A 572 10.84 16.11 4.30
CA SER A 572 9.45 16.46 4.59
C SER A 572 8.61 15.28 5.10
N SER A 573 8.88 14.06 4.64
CA SER A 573 8.18 12.87 5.16
C SER A 573 8.63 12.51 6.58
N THR A 574 9.86 12.83 6.96
CA THR A 574 10.50 12.38 8.21
C THR A 574 10.56 13.42 9.33
N PHE A 575 10.72 14.71 9.01
CA PHE A 575 10.92 15.79 9.99
C PHE A 575 9.71 16.73 10.11
N GLU A 576 9.55 17.36 11.28
CA GLU A 576 8.46 18.32 11.55
C GLU A 576 8.76 19.76 11.11
N GLY A 577 10.03 20.19 11.16
CA GLY A 577 10.41 21.61 10.96
C GLY A 577 11.65 21.86 10.11
N CYS A 578 12.42 20.82 9.76
CA CYS A 578 13.55 20.94 8.84
C CYS A 578 13.13 20.48 7.45
N CYS A 579 12.40 21.33 6.73
CA CYS A 579 12.08 21.10 5.33
C CYS A 579 13.15 21.77 4.47
N LEU A 580 13.82 21.01 3.60
CA LEU A 580 14.58 21.63 2.52
C LEU A 580 13.66 22.58 1.74
N PRO A 581 14.13 23.79 1.39
CA PRO A 581 13.26 24.83 0.87
C PRO A 581 12.71 24.44 -0.50
N VAL A 582 11.46 23.99 -0.54
CA VAL A 582 10.74 23.70 -1.81
C VAL A 582 10.35 25.01 -2.52
N GLY A 583 10.42 26.15 -1.80
CA GLY A 583 10.10 27.49 -2.28
C GLY A 583 8.60 27.80 -2.27
N ARG A 584 8.26 29.09 -2.27
CA ARG A 584 6.87 29.55 -2.41
C ARG A 584 6.44 29.53 -3.88
N PRO A 585 5.13 29.51 -4.19
CA PRO A 585 4.66 29.75 -5.56
C PRO A 585 5.28 31.03 -6.14
N MET A 586 5.66 31.01 -7.42
CA MET A 586 6.16 32.18 -8.14
C MET A 586 5.05 33.21 -8.35
N VAL A 587 3.85 32.73 -8.66
CA VAL A 587 2.67 33.56 -8.87
C VAL A 587 1.65 33.21 -7.81
N GLN A 588 1.34 34.18 -6.94
CA GLN A 588 0.27 34.06 -5.97
C GLN A 588 -0.99 34.69 -6.58
N LEU A 589 -2.02 33.89 -6.81
CA LEU A 589 -3.33 34.39 -7.21
C LEU A 589 -3.96 35.13 -6.02
N SER A 590 -3.94 36.46 -6.05
CA SER A 590 -4.69 37.29 -5.10
C SER A 590 -6.18 37.02 -5.27
N GLY A 591 -6.80 36.34 -4.30
CA GLY A 591 -8.21 35.97 -4.33
C GLY A 591 -8.51 34.56 -3.81
N VAL A 592 -7.49 33.70 -3.70
CA VAL A 592 -7.63 32.36 -3.12
C VAL A 592 -6.59 32.20 -2.00
N GLY A 593 -6.98 32.58 -0.77
CA GLY A 593 -6.24 32.19 0.45
C GLY A 593 -5.32 33.23 1.10
N ALA A 594 -5.56 34.53 0.94
CA ALA A 594 -4.88 35.58 1.71
C ALA A 594 -5.84 36.40 2.60
N GLY A 595 -6.92 35.77 3.06
CA GLY A 595 -7.64 36.25 4.25
C GLY A 595 -6.96 35.63 5.48
N THR A 596 -6.61 36.45 6.47
CA THR A 596 -6.25 36.00 7.82
C THR A 596 -7.09 34.79 8.22
N THR A 597 -6.48 33.61 8.38
CA THR A 597 -7.20 32.36 8.65
C THR A 597 -8.03 32.48 9.94
N LYS A 598 -9.33 32.74 9.81
CA LYS A 598 -10.28 32.66 10.93
C LYS A 598 -10.49 31.21 11.39
N CYS A 599 -10.28 30.24 10.49
CA CYS A 599 -10.50 28.82 10.78
C CYS A 599 -9.31 28.19 11.50
N LEU A 600 -9.52 27.72 12.73
CA LEU A 600 -8.50 27.09 13.55
C LEU A 600 -8.36 25.60 13.21
N HIS A 601 -7.17 25.15 12.81
CA HIS A 601 -6.89 23.73 12.58
C HIS A 601 -6.24 23.09 13.82
N LEU A 602 -6.91 22.11 14.43
CA LEU A 602 -6.49 21.49 15.67
C LEU A 602 -6.33 19.96 15.54
N PRO A 603 -5.23 19.35 16.00
CA PRO A 603 -5.01 17.90 15.84
C PRO A 603 -5.96 17.07 16.69
N ALA A 604 -6.62 16.09 16.09
CA ALA A 604 -7.57 15.18 16.76
C ALA A 604 -6.95 14.31 17.87
N ARG A 605 -5.63 14.08 17.80
CA ARG A 605 -4.90 13.19 18.72
C ARG A 605 -4.62 13.80 20.08
N LYS A 606 -4.72 15.13 20.21
CA LYS A 606 -4.44 15.84 21.46
C LYS A 606 -5.74 16.11 22.19
N ALA A 607 -5.86 15.63 23.43
CA ALA A 607 -7.02 15.90 24.28
C ALA A 607 -7.27 17.41 24.45
N SER A 608 -6.21 18.22 24.53
CA SER A 608 -6.30 19.69 24.60
C SER A 608 -6.96 20.31 23.35
N SER A 609 -6.73 19.73 22.18
CA SER A 609 -7.35 20.16 20.92
C SER A 609 -8.82 19.80 20.87
N VAL A 610 -9.18 18.58 21.27
CA VAL A 610 -10.59 18.15 21.35
C VAL A 610 -11.35 19.04 22.32
N LYS A 611 -10.76 19.33 23.49
CA LYS A 611 -11.32 20.28 24.47
C LYS A 611 -11.49 21.67 23.86
N ARG A 612 -10.51 22.17 23.10
CA ARG A 612 -10.61 23.48 22.45
C ARG A 612 -11.71 23.53 21.38
N ILE A 613 -11.89 22.47 20.60
CA ILE A 613 -13.02 22.34 19.67
C ILE A 613 -14.35 22.29 20.44
N ALA A 614 -14.41 21.59 21.56
CA ALA A 614 -15.59 21.54 22.41
C ALA A 614 -15.96 22.95 22.92
N ASP A 615 -14.98 23.74 23.36
CA ASP A 615 -15.19 25.12 23.79
C ASP A 615 -15.73 25.99 22.64
N ILE A 616 -15.21 25.84 21.42
CA ILE A 616 -15.69 26.55 20.24
C ILE A 616 -17.16 26.20 19.95
N LEU A 617 -17.51 24.91 19.98
CA LEU A 617 -18.88 24.44 19.75
C LEU A 617 -19.85 24.95 20.82
N ARG A 618 -19.46 24.91 22.11
CA ARG A 618 -20.27 25.44 23.22
C ARG A 618 -20.46 26.95 23.13
N ASN A 619 -19.51 27.67 22.52
CA ASN A 619 -19.59 29.11 22.30
C ASN A 619 -20.32 29.51 20.99
N GLY A 620 -20.99 28.56 20.34
CA GLY A 620 -21.80 28.84 19.15
C GLY A 620 -21.04 28.78 17.82
N GLY A 621 -19.81 28.25 17.82
CA GLY A 621 -19.05 28.01 16.60
C GLY A 621 -19.48 26.75 15.85
N THR A 622 -19.11 26.65 14.57
CA THR A 622 -19.26 25.45 13.73
C THR A 622 -17.89 24.84 13.45
N CYS A 623 -17.79 23.52 13.61
CA CYS A 623 -16.52 22.83 13.44
C CYS A 623 -16.61 21.69 12.41
N GLY A 624 -15.57 21.53 11.60
CA GLY A 624 -15.34 20.30 10.84
C GLY A 624 -14.74 19.22 11.74
N ILE A 625 -15.27 18.01 11.75
CA ILE A 625 -14.74 16.92 12.59
C ILE A 625 -14.58 15.61 11.79
N PRO A 626 -13.60 14.74 12.17
CA PRO A 626 -13.41 13.45 11.53
C PRO A 626 -14.51 12.47 11.95
N THR A 627 -14.74 11.42 11.17
CA THR A 627 -15.65 10.33 11.55
C THR A 627 -15.09 8.99 11.05
N ASP A 628 -15.77 7.90 11.42
CA ASP A 628 -15.63 6.54 10.86
C ASP A 628 -16.06 6.42 9.39
N THR A 629 -16.66 7.47 8.83
CA THR A 629 -17.04 7.57 7.42
C THR A 629 -16.37 8.79 6.78
N VAL A 630 -17.11 9.85 6.47
CA VAL A 630 -16.60 11.10 5.87
C VAL A 630 -16.50 12.22 6.92
N TYR A 631 -15.76 13.28 6.64
CA TYR A 631 -15.77 14.48 7.47
C TYR A 631 -17.13 15.15 7.44
N VAL A 632 -17.50 15.74 8.57
CA VAL A 632 -18.79 16.39 8.76
C VAL A 632 -18.62 17.75 9.40
N LEU A 633 -19.55 18.65 9.09
CA LEU A 633 -19.69 19.95 9.73
C LEU A 633 -20.69 19.80 10.86
N VAL A 634 -20.32 20.28 12.05
CA VAL A 634 -21.12 20.11 13.25
C VAL A 634 -21.34 21.40 14.01
N ALA A 635 -22.45 21.44 14.74
CA ALA A 635 -22.83 22.49 15.68
C ALA A 635 -23.40 21.84 16.95
N ALA A 636 -23.21 22.49 18.11
CA ALA A 636 -23.80 22.00 19.36
C ALA A 636 -25.33 22.19 19.35
N CYS A 637 -26.09 21.17 19.78
CA CYS A 637 -27.55 21.28 19.88
C CYS A 637 -27.98 22.38 20.85
N SER A 638 -27.22 22.61 21.93
CA SER A 638 -27.47 23.65 22.92
C SER A 638 -27.30 25.08 22.41
N ARG A 639 -26.86 25.25 21.15
CA ARG A 639 -26.59 26.54 20.49
C ARG A 639 -27.44 26.70 19.22
N PRO A 640 -28.69 27.17 19.33
CA PRO A 640 -29.60 27.33 18.19
C PRO A 640 -29.05 28.21 17.06
N ASP A 641 -28.28 29.23 17.43
CA ASP A 641 -27.55 30.13 16.53
C ASP A 641 -26.51 29.40 15.67
N ALA A 642 -25.77 28.46 16.26
CA ALA A 642 -24.77 27.65 15.57
C ALA A 642 -25.43 26.64 14.61
N VAL A 643 -26.54 26.04 15.02
CA VAL A 643 -27.31 25.10 14.18
C VAL A 643 -27.86 25.82 12.95
N GLU A 644 -28.40 27.03 13.12
CA GLU A 644 -28.86 27.83 11.98
C GLU A 644 -27.68 28.24 11.08
N LYS A 645 -26.53 28.63 11.65
CA LYS A 645 -25.29 28.93 10.88
C LYS A 645 -24.85 27.71 10.06
N ALA A 646 -24.85 26.52 10.65
CA ALA A 646 -24.52 25.27 9.96
C ALA A 646 -25.51 24.97 8.83
N HIS A 647 -26.81 25.17 9.05
CA HIS A 647 -27.84 25.01 8.02
C HIS A 647 -27.63 25.99 6.85
N ARG A 648 -27.45 27.29 7.14
CA ARG A 648 -27.24 28.35 6.14
C ARG A 648 -25.94 28.20 5.34
N SER A 649 -24.96 27.46 5.86
CA SER A 649 -23.73 27.16 5.12
C SER A 649 -23.99 26.43 3.79
N LYS A 650 -25.15 25.75 3.68
CA LYS A 650 -25.61 24.99 2.52
C LYS A 650 -26.68 25.72 1.72
N ARG A 651 -26.45 25.89 0.40
CA ARG A 651 -27.37 26.59 -0.53
C ARG A 651 -28.67 25.82 -0.83
N GLN A 652 -28.67 24.49 -0.71
CA GLN A 652 -29.83 23.60 -0.96
C GLN A 652 -30.07 22.70 0.26
N ALA A 653 -30.28 23.30 1.43
CA ALA A 653 -30.49 22.54 2.68
C ALA A 653 -31.86 21.88 2.78
N GLN A 654 -32.85 22.32 2.00
CA GLN A 654 -34.23 21.82 2.06
C GLN A 654 -34.37 20.35 1.60
N ASP A 655 -33.55 19.90 0.64
CA ASP A 655 -33.63 18.54 0.09
C ASP A 655 -32.91 17.47 0.93
N ARG A 656 -32.07 17.89 1.90
CA ARG A 656 -31.28 16.98 2.74
C ARG A 656 -31.21 17.51 4.17
N PRO A 657 -32.15 17.09 5.05
CA PRO A 657 -32.20 17.60 6.41
C PRO A 657 -30.96 17.20 7.21
N MET A 658 -30.58 18.03 8.18
CA MET A 658 -29.47 17.71 9.08
C MET A 658 -29.82 16.53 9.99
N SER A 659 -28.78 15.78 10.37
CA SER A 659 -28.90 14.64 11.29
C SER A 659 -28.42 15.02 12.69
N LEU A 660 -28.80 14.22 13.67
CA LEU A 660 -28.50 14.41 15.09
C LEU A 660 -27.55 13.31 15.57
N TRP A 661 -26.45 13.66 16.22
CA TRP A 661 -25.50 12.68 16.71
C TRP A 661 -25.35 12.77 18.22
N ILE A 662 -25.28 11.59 18.84
CA ILE A 662 -25.14 11.37 20.28
C ILE A 662 -23.92 10.47 20.52
N SER A 663 -23.34 10.51 21.72
CA SER A 663 -22.19 9.70 22.10
C SER A 663 -22.59 8.35 22.69
N SER A 664 -23.78 8.28 23.29
CA SER A 664 -24.31 7.08 23.94
C SER A 664 -25.83 7.15 24.03
N LEU A 665 -26.49 5.98 24.01
CA LEU A 665 -27.93 5.87 24.28
C LEU A 665 -28.34 6.39 25.66
N LYS A 666 -27.40 6.50 26.61
CA LYS A 666 -27.64 7.16 27.90
C LYS A 666 -28.16 8.60 27.75
N GLN A 667 -27.78 9.29 26.68
CA GLN A 667 -28.29 10.65 26.41
C GLN A 667 -29.78 10.67 26.05
N LEU A 668 -30.36 9.53 25.64
CA LEU A 668 -31.79 9.38 25.35
C LEU A 668 -32.56 8.68 26.49
N GLU A 669 -31.88 8.27 27.55
CA GLU A 669 -32.49 7.52 28.66
C GLU A 669 -33.69 8.24 29.31
N PRO A 670 -33.69 9.59 29.50
CA PRO A 670 -34.89 10.30 29.97
C PRO A 670 -36.10 10.16 29.06
N ALA A 671 -35.87 9.96 27.76
CA ALA A 671 -36.89 9.79 26.73
C ALA A 671 -37.14 8.31 26.37
N LYS A 672 -36.55 7.34 27.09
CA LYS A 672 -36.66 5.91 26.77
C LYS A 672 -38.11 5.44 26.64
N HIS A 673 -38.99 5.97 27.48
CA HIS A 673 -40.42 5.65 27.51
C HIS A 673 -41.19 6.08 26.23
N LEU A 674 -40.59 6.91 25.38
CA LEU A 674 -41.16 7.37 24.11
C LEU A 674 -40.78 6.49 22.92
N PHE A 675 -39.90 5.50 23.12
CA PHE A 675 -39.49 4.56 22.08
C PHE A 675 -40.10 3.18 22.31
N THR A 676 -40.41 2.47 21.24
CA THR A 676 -40.84 1.08 21.35
C THR A 676 -39.67 0.18 21.77
N PRO A 677 -39.94 -0.95 22.47
CA PRO A 677 -38.89 -1.88 22.88
C PRO A 677 -38.04 -2.36 21.70
N LEU A 678 -38.69 -2.73 20.59
CA LEU A 678 -38.01 -3.19 19.38
C LEU A 678 -37.08 -2.12 18.79
N LEU A 679 -37.51 -0.85 18.75
CA LEU A 679 -36.68 0.24 18.28
C LEU A 679 -35.48 0.46 19.21
N TRP A 680 -35.70 0.43 20.52
CA TRP A 680 -34.64 0.62 21.51
C TRP A 680 -33.56 -0.47 21.40
N ASP A 681 -33.97 -1.74 21.34
CA ASP A 681 -33.05 -2.87 21.23
C ASP A 681 -32.32 -2.86 19.88
N PHE A 682 -32.98 -2.41 18.81
CA PHE A 682 -32.34 -2.23 17.52
C PHE A 682 -31.31 -1.09 17.53
N MET A 683 -31.60 0.03 18.19
CA MET A 683 -30.62 1.11 18.37
C MET A 683 -29.39 0.62 19.16
N GLU A 684 -29.60 -0.18 20.21
CA GLU A 684 -28.51 -0.74 21.04
C GLU A 684 -27.66 -1.75 20.27
N ALA A 685 -28.28 -2.59 19.43
CA ALA A 685 -27.55 -3.55 18.61
C ALA A 685 -26.85 -2.91 17.39
N ALA A 686 -27.42 -1.82 16.85
CA ALA A 686 -26.90 -1.16 15.67
C ALA A 686 -25.75 -0.19 15.97
N TRP A 687 -25.59 0.30 17.19
CA TRP A 687 -24.60 1.34 17.52
C TRP A 687 -23.63 0.94 18.63
N PRO A 688 -22.40 1.50 18.65
CA PRO A 688 -21.82 2.47 17.71
C PRO A 688 -21.48 1.85 16.35
N SER A 689 -21.82 2.53 15.25
CA SER A 689 -21.53 2.04 13.90
C SER A 689 -21.72 3.10 12.80
N PRO A 690 -21.34 2.78 11.54
CA PRO A 690 -21.66 3.62 10.39
C PRO A 690 -23.07 3.41 9.81
N ILE A 691 -24.05 3.19 10.69
CA ILE A 691 -25.48 3.15 10.40
C ILE A 691 -26.13 4.40 10.98
N SER A 692 -26.91 5.13 10.17
CA SER A 692 -27.79 6.21 10.62
C SER A 692 -29.23 5.72 10.60
N LEU A 693 -29.96 5.93 11.69
CA LEU A 693 -31.35 5.48 11.82
C LEU A 693 -32.28 6.69 11.71
N VAL A 694 -33.25 6.62 10.80
CA VAL A 694 -34.33 7.61 10.66
C VAL A 694 -35.51 7.12 11.49
N ILE A 695 -35.82 7.83 12.56
CA ILE A 695 -36.87 7.46 13.51
C ILE A 695 -37.98 8.52 13.54
N PRO A 696 -39.20 8.19 13.98
CA PRO A 696 -40.28 9.16 14.10
C PRO A 696 -39.88 10.34 14.98
N ARG A 697 -40.23 11.55 14.53
CA ARG A 697 -40.05 12.76 15.33
C ARG A 697 -41.05 12.73 16.49
N GLY A 698 -40.59 13.04 17.70
CA GLY A 698 -41.45 13.15 18.88
C GLY A 698 -40.82 14.05 19.94
N GLU A 699 -41.45 14.08 21.13
CA GLU A 699 -41.02 14.90 22.28
C GLU A 699 -39.60 14.57 22.75
N TRP A 700 -39.07 13.38 22.40
CA TRP A 700 -37.68 12.99 22.68
C TRP A 700 -36.64 13.98 22.13
N VAL A 701 -36.98 14.72 21.06
CA VAL A 701 -36.11 15.72 20.43
C VAL A 701 -35.87 16.92 21.37
N ASP A 702 -36.85 17.25 22.22
CA ASP A 702 -36.78 18.42 23.10
C ASP A 702 -35.79 18.20 24.26
N PHE A 703 -35.58 16.94 24.67
CA PHE A 703 -34.59 16.55 25.68
C PHE A 703 -33.14 16.82 25.25
N LEU A 704 -32.90 17.16 23.98
CA LEU A 704 -31.55 17.35 23.41
C LEU A 704 -31.14 18.82 23.29
N GLY A 705 -31.98 19.75 23.75
CA GLY A 705 -31.60 21.16 23.94
C GLY A 705 -31.60 22.03 22.69
N MET A 706 -32.23 21.59 21.59
CA MET A 706 -32.23 22.30 20.30
C MET A 706 -33.15 23.53 20.24
N LYS A 707 -34.17 23.63 21.10
CA LYS A 707 -35.17 24.72 21.11
C LYS A 707 -35.67 25.03 19.69
N ASP A 708 -35.73 26.31 19.30
CA ASP A 708 -36.24 26.77 18.00
C ASP A 708 -35.44 26.28 16.79
N SER A 709 -34.21 25.79 16.98
CA SER A 709 -33.38 25.25 15.89
C SER A 709 -33.76 23.84 15.46
N ALA A 710 -34.65 23.17 16.21
CA ALA A 710 -35.11 21.82 15.91
C ALA A 710 -35.81 21.71 14.54
N LYS A 711 -36.28 22.84 13.97
CA LYS A 711 -36.87 22.92 12.61
C LYS A 711 -35.86 22.68 11.48
N TYR A 712 -34.56 22.83 11.75
CA TYR A 712 -33.49 22.59 10.76
C TYR A 712 -32.93 21.16 10.80
N VAL A 713 -33.42 20.32 11.70
CA VAL A 713 -32.94 18.95 11.95
C VAL A 713 -34.06 17.95 11.66
N GLY A 714 -33.79 17.02 10.76
CA GLY A 714 -34.81 16.10 10.25
C GLY A 714 -35.91 16.78 9.43
N THR A 715 -37.01 16.06 9.26
CA THR A 715 -38.26 16.53 8.66
C THR A 715 -39.30 16.77 9.78
N PRO A 716 -40.49 17.31 9.47
CA PRO A 716 -41.59 17.36 10.44
C PRO A 716 -42.01 15.99 10.98
N GLN A 717 -41.75 14.91 10.22
CA GLN A 717 -42.22 13.55 10.55
C GLN A 717 -41.13 12.65 11.15
N SER A 718 -39.86 12.89 10.84
CA SER A 718 -38.77 11.98 11.20
C SER A 718 -37.42 12.68 11.36
N VAL A 719 -36.54 12.12 12.19
CA VAL A 719 -35.18 12.63 12.44
C VAL A 719 -34.17 11.51 12.25
N ALA A 720 -33.09 11.81 11.51
CA ALA A 720 -31.95 10.91 11.38
C ALA A 720 -31.03 11.07 12.59
N ILE A 721 -30.76 9.97 13.30
CA ILE A 721 -29.88 9.93 14.48
C ILE A 721 -28.75 8.90 14.30
N ARG A 722 -27.60 9.11 14.97
CA ARG A 722 -26.43 8.21 14.91
C ARG A 722 -25.53 8.30 16.14
N ILE A 723 -24.95 7.18 16.55
CA ILE A 723 -23.72 7.13 17.35
C ILE A 723 -22.57 6.66 16.44
N PRO A 724 -21.61 7.53 16.08
CA PRO A 724 -20.51 7.16 15.18
C PRO A 724 -19.52 6.22 15.87
N ASP A 725 -18.91 5.30 15.11
CA ASP A 725 -17.81 4.45 15.61
C ASP A 725 -16.46 5.18 15.51
N CYS A 726 -16.39 6.37 16.11
CA CYS A 726 -15.22 7.22 16.07
C CYS A 726 -14.92 7.78 17.46
N SER A 727 -13.94 7.18 18.14
CA SER A 727 -13.61 7.51 19.54
C SER A 727 -13.38 8.99 19.80
N VAL A 728 -12.68 9.70 18.90
CA VAL A 728 -12.44 11.15 19.02
C VAL A 728 -13.76 11.94 18.94
N THR A 729 -14.64 11.55 18.02
CA THR A 729 -15.92 12.26 17.80
C THR A 729 -16.91 11.94 18.90
N THR A 730 -17.02 10.69 19.32
CA THR A 730 -17.82 10.29 20.49
C THR A 730 -17.36 11.02 21.74
N HIS A 731 -16.04 11.10 21.97
CA HIS A 731 -15.48 11.85 23.10
C HIS A 731 -15.75 13.36 22.99
N LEU A 732 -15.70 13.94 21.79
CA LEU A 732 -16.10 15.33 21.57
C LEU A 732 -17.57 15.56 21.92
N ILE A 733 -18.46 14.63 21.52
CA ILE A 733 -19.90 14.69 21.83
C ILE A 733 -20.12 14.53 23.35
N ASP A 734 -19.35 13.70 24.04
CA ASP A 734 -19.41 13.61 25.52
C ASP A 734 -19.07 14.94 26.19
N LEU A 735 -18.10 15.69 25.64
CA LEU A 735 -17.74 17.01 26.15
C LEU A 735 -18.81 18.05 25.79
N VAL A 736 -19.34 18.06 24.57
CA VAL A 736 -20.21 19.15 24.10
C VAL A 736 -21.68 18.94 24.48
N GLY A 737 -22.12 17.68 24.60
CA GLY A 737 -23.51 17.28 24.48
C GLY A 737 -23.87 16.90 23.03
N PRO A 738 -25.15 16.54 22.77
CA PRO A 738 -25.61 16.17 21.43
C PRO A 738 -25.26 17.24 20.38
N ILE A 739 -24.93 16.79 19.17
CA ILE A 739 -24.52 17.68 18.07
C ILE A 739 -25.40 17.50 16.84
N VAL A 740 -25.63 18.58 16.11
CA VAL A 740 -26.25 18.55 14.79
C VAL A 740 -25.15 18.39 13.75
N VAL A 741 -25.39 17.52 12.77
CA VAL A 741 -24.40 17.09 11.80
C VAL A 741 -24.93 17.21 10.38
N THR A 742 -24.11 17.80 9.53
CA THR A 742 -24.33 17.88 8.08
C THR A 742 -23.03 17.57 7.35
N SER A 743 -23.11 17.10 6.09
CA SER A 743 -21.90 16.81 5.31
C SER A 743 -21.04 18.07 5.11
N ALA A 744 -19.71 17.96 5.24
CA ALA A 744 -18.78 19.08 5.17
C ALA A 744 -18.40 19.49 3.74
N ASN A 745 -19.40 19.68 2.87
CA ASN A 745 -19.27 20.04 1.46
C ASN A 745 -20.48 20.89 1.01
N PRO A 746 -20.29 21.78 0.02
CA PRO A 746 -21.39 22.39 -0.71
C PRO A 746 -22.32 21.34 -1.31
N THR A 747 -23.61 21.66 -1.41
CA THR A 747 -24.60 20.73 -1.96
C THR A 747 -24.26 20.37 -3.41
N GLY A 748 -24.31 19.07 -3.73
CA GLY A 748 -24.02 18.53 -5.06
C GLY A 748 -22.56 18.13 -5.29
N GLU A 749 -21.64 18.52 -4.40
CA GLU A 749 -20.23 18.12 -4.52
C GLU A 749 -19.91 16.79 -3.81
N ALA A 750 -18.76 16.20 -4.14
CA ALA A 750 -18.22 15.04 -3.44
C ALA A 750 -18.04 15.28 -1.93
N ASP A 751 -18.25 14.23 -1.13
CA ASP A 751 -18.03 14.28 0.32
C ASP A 751 -16.56 14.56 0.66
N THR A 752 -16.34 15.17 1.82
CA THR A 752 -14.98 15.45 2.31
C THR A 752 -14.43 14.24 3.06
N THR A 753 -13.28 13.74 2.65
CA THR A 753 -12.58 12.61 3.25
C THR A 753 -11.30 13.04 3.95
N HIS A 754 -11.06 14.35 4.09
CA HIS A 754 -9.88 14.89 4.76
C HIS A 754 -10.16 16.29 5.33
N HIS A 755 -9.58 16.62 6.48
CA HIS A 755 -9.74 17.93 7.14
C HIS A 755 -9.40 19.12 6.24
N ASN A 756 -8.38 19.00 5.39
CA ASN A 756 -8.03 20.07 4.43
C ASN A 756 -9.10 20.30 3.35
N GLN A 757 -9.87 19.27 2.98
CA GLN A 757 -10.98 19.45 2.04
C GLN A 757 -12.14 20.21 2.70
N VAL A 758 -12.32 20.08 4.02
CA VAL A 758 -13.36 20.82 4.76
C VAL A 758 -13.14 22.31 4.61
N TYR A 759 -11.93 22.80 4.91
CA TYR A 759 -11.62 24.22 4.76
C TYR A 759 -11.60 24.67 3.30
N ALA A 760 -11.04 23.87 2.38
CA ALA A 760 -11.02 24.21 0.96
C ALA A 760 -12.43 24.40 0.38
N LYS A 761 -13.42 23.63 0.85
CA LYS A 761 -14.80 23.68 0.37
C LYS A 761 -15.69 24.67 1.10
N LEU A 762 -15.52 24.81 2.41
CA LEU A 762 -16.40 25.66 3.23
C LEU A 762 -15.79 27.04 3.54
N GLY A 763 -14.47 27.19 3.41
CA GLY A 763 -13.74 28.43 3.66
C GLY A 763 -14.06 29.02 5.04
N ASP A 764 -14.37 30.31 5.06
CA ASP A 764 -14.65 31.07 6.28
C ASP A 764 -16.01 30.74 6.92
N LYS A 765 -16.77 29.78 6.38
CA LYS A 765 -18.03 29.29 6.99
C LYS A 765 -17.80 28.30 8.14
N VAL A 766 -16.55 27.92 8.40
CA VAL A 766 -16.15 26.99 9.47
C VAL A 766 -15.19 27.69 10.42
N ASP A 767 -15.49 27.65 11.72
CA ASP A 767 -14.68 28.33 12.72
C ASP A 767 -13.44 27.51 13.13
N ALA A 768 -13.54 26.19 13.08
CA ALA A 768 -12.40 25.31 13.32
C ALA A 768 -12.54 23.94 12.64
N VAL A 769 -11.42 23.26 12.41
CA VAL A 769 -11.40 21.88 11.93
C VAL A 769 -10.59 21.02 12.90
N LEU A 770 -11.25 20.02 13.47
CA LEU A 770 -10.59 18.94 14.19
C LEU A 770 -9.97 18.00 13.16
N CYS A 771 -8.66 17.89 13.17
CA CYS A 771 -7.91 17.27 12.10
C CYS A 771 -7.51 15.85 12.49
N GLY A 772 -8.29 14.87 12.00
CA GLY A 772 -8.06 13.43 12.19
C GLY A 772 -7.32 12.74 11.05
N GLY A 773 -6.72 13.49 10.12
CA GLY A 773 -6.13 12.92 8.90
C GLY A 773 -7.20 12.56 7.86
N PRO A 774 -6.97 11.57 6.98
CA PRO A 774 -8.01 11.08 6.08
C PRO A 774 -9.05 10.24 6.82
N SER A 775 -10.25 10.24 6.30
CA SER A 775 -11.27 9.25 6.58
C SER A 775 -10.77 7.82 6.29
N PRO A 776 -11.18 6.83 7.10
CA PRO A 776 -10.83 5.43 6.82
C PRO A 776 -11.43 4.93 5.50
N GLU A 777 -12.57 5.50 5.10
CA GLU A 777 -13.37 5.07 3.95
C GLU A 777 -13.82 6.30 3.14
N ASN A 778 -14.13 6.09 1.85
CA ASN A 778 -14.61 7.16 0.95
C ASN A 778 -16.13 7.14 0.70
N ILE A 779 -16.85 6.29 1.44
CA ILE A 779 -18.30 6.09 1.32
C ILE A 779 -18.98 6.54 2.61
N ALA A 780 -20.11 7.23 2.49
CA ALA A 780 -20.89 7.69 3.63
C ALA A 780 -21.61 6.53 4.38
N SER A 781 -22.23 6.86 5.52
CA SER A 781 -23.01 5.90 6.32
C SER A 781 -24.23 5.35 5.58
N THR A 782 -24.63 4.13 5.96
CA THR A 782 -25.91 3.53 5.56
C THR A 782 -27.05 4.21 6.31
N VAL A 783 -28.11 4.64 5.61
CA VAL A 783 -29.25 5.36 6.19
C VAL A 783 -30.49 4.48 6.10
N VAL A 784 -30.99 4.07 7.26
CA VAL A 784 -32.07 3.11 7.43
C VAL A 784 -33.33 3.84 7.88
N ASP A 785 -34.46 3.53 7.26
CA ASP A 785 -35.77 4.02 7.68
C ASP A 785 -36.37 3.07 8.72
N CYS A 786 -36.46 3.54 9.96
CA CYS A 786 -37.02 2.83 11.10
C CYS A 786 -38.38 3.37 11.51
N THR A 787 -39.02 4.24 10.72
CA THR A 787 -40.33 4.82 11.05
C THR A 787 -41.46 3.78 11.17
N LYS A 788 -41.30 2.61 10.55
CA LYS A 788 -42.26 1.49 10.58
C LYS A 788 -41.70 0.22 11.23
N ILE A 789 -40.65 0.35 12.05
CA ILE A 789 -39.95 -0.82 12.63
C ILE A 789 -40.87 -1.76 13.42
N ASP A 790 -41.92 -1.22 14.05
CA ASP A 790 -42.90 -1.99 14.82
C ASP A 790 -43.75 -2.94 13.96
N SER A 791 -43.85 -2.68 12.65
CA SER A 791 -44.45 -3.61 11.69
C SER A 791 -43.51 -4.77 11.29
N GLY A 792 -42.33 -4.85 11.92
CA GLY A 792 -41.27 -5.80 11.60
C GLY A 792 -40.45 -5.45 10.36
N ASN A 793 -40.70 -4.28 9.75
CA ASN A 793 -40.08 -3.87 8.48
C ASN A 793 -39.24 -2.59 8.63
N ILE A 794 -38.11 -2.55 7.93
CA ILE A 794 -37.26 -1.34 7.80
C ILE A 794 -37.03 -1.01 6.32
N GLY A 795 -36.89 0.28 6.02
CA GLY A 795 -36.55 0.79 4.69
C GLY A 795 -35.09 1.24 4.60
N PHE A 796 -34.66 1.64 3.40
CA PHE A 796 -33.30 2.17 3.18
C PHE A 796 -33.37 3.40 2.30
N PHE A 797 -32.95 4.56 2.83
CA PHE A 797 -32.77 5.78 2.03
C PHE A 797 -31.43 5.78 1.30
N ARG A 798 -30.41 5.13 1.88
CA ARG A 798 -29.08 5.00 1.28
C ARG A 798 -28.38 3.75 1.80
N VAL A 799 -27.83 2.95 0.89
CA VAL A 799 -26.87 1.89 1.25
C VAL A 799 -25.46 2.50 1.17
N GLY A 800 -24.81 2.60 2.32
CA GLY A 800 -23.45 3.13 2.46
C GLY A 800 -22.44 2.01 2.70
N ILE A 801 -21.47 2.25 3.58
CA ILE A 801 -20.44 1.27 3.94
C ILE A 801 -20.99 -0.06 4.48
N ILE A 802 -22.12 -0.03 5.21
CA ILE A 802 -22.75 -1.24 5.73
C ILE A 802 -23.77 -1.76 4.70
N PRO A 803 -23.60 -2.98 4.17
CA PRO A 803 -24.52 -3.54 3.20
C PRO A 803 -25.89 -3.85 3.83
N LYS A 804 -26.95 -3.77 3.02
CA LYS A 804 -28.35 -4.05 3.41
C LYS A 804 -28.51 -5.36 4.19
N SER A 805 -27.83 -6.42 3.75
CA SER A 805 -27.89 -7.75 4.38
C SER A 805 -27.42 -7.75 5.83
N GLN A 806 -26.40 -6.96 6.16
CA GLN A 806 -25.87 -6.88 7.52
C GLN A 806 -26.85 -6.15 8.46
N VAL A 807 -27.51 -5.09 7.99
CA VAL A 807 -28.54 -4.37 8.76
C VAL A 807 -29.74 -5.27 9.04
N LEU A 808 -30.23 -6.00 8.03
CA LEU A 808 -31.34 -6.95 8.19
C LEU A 808 -31.00 -8.07 9.17
N GLN A 809 -29.76 -8.56 9.15
CA GLN A 809 -29.29 -9.56 10.10
C GLN A 809 -29.32 -9.05 11.56
N ILE A 810 -28.99 -7.77 11.80
CA ILE A 810 -29.08 -7.15 13.12
C ILE A 810 -30.54 -7.12 13.57
N LEU A 811 -31.46 -6.70 12.69
CA LEU A 811 -32.90 -6.67 12.99
C LEU A 811 -33.45 -8.07 13.32
N GLU A 812 -33.12 -9.08 12.52
CA GLU A 812 -33.52 -10.47 12.76
C GLU A 812 -33.03 -11.00 14.10
N GLN A 813 -31.83 -10.60 14.54
CA GLN A 813 -31.27 -11.01 15.83
C GLN A 813 -32.01 -10.37 17.00
N VAL A 814 -32.41 -9.10 16.85
CA VAL A 814 -33.19 -8.39 17.86
C VAL A 814 -34.61 -8.95 17.96
N GLN A 815 -35.27 -9.22 16.83
CA GLN A 815 -36.62 -9.80 16.80
C GLN A 815 -36.71 -11.22 17.41
N LYS A 816 -35.58 -11.93 17.54
CA LYS A 816 -35.50 -13.27 18.13
C LYS A 816 -35.24 -13.26 19.64
N LYS A 817 -34.75 -12.15 20.19
CA LYS A 817 -34.62 -11.95 21.63
C LYS A 817 -35.98 -11.59 22.21
#